data_AF-A0A2L2SQ03-F1
#
_entry.id   AF-A0A2L2SQ03-F1
#
_cell.length_a   1.000
_cell.length_b   1.000
_cell.length_c   1.000
_cell.angle_alpha   90.00
_cell.angle_beta   90.00
_cell.angle_gamma   90.00
#
_symmetry.space_group_name_H-M   'P 1'
#
loop_
_entity.id
_entity.type
_entity.pdbx_description
1 polymer ?
#
loop_
_entity_poly.entity_id
_entity_poly.type
_entity_poly.pdbx_seq_one_letter_code
_entity_poly.pdbx_strand_id
1 'polypeptide(L)'
;MASRRHVHFNPQAKSWVSPGSISSPADIDRFHRGLPNYEPTPLVKLETLAKELGVGAVYVKDETSRFGLPAFKILGASWGAFRSITEKLGLPLDSDIEIVREAAQLQQLTLYAATEGNHGRAVARMGSILGITTEIHVPASMHHSTVKLIESEGATVIISKGRYEDAMTEAKSASENGRGIMVQDTAFGDYHSVPQWIVDGYGTMMREVDNQLGSTNADLVVAPVGVGSFAQSVVSHFKRKGASTSIVTVEPDTAACLWKSLTTGELTEIPTTTTIMAGLNCGAPSTIAWKLLKHGVDASLTVSDYEAYQSVQYLHSQGIDAGPCGGSTLAALRRLTPTDKSQLGLNDKSTIVLFCTERSRDYDIPYSVSHDHPVALTQTLVRINSASPDLGSSPGPGETAIARYIVSWLEHRDIETHWIEYEKGRPSIVGVARGSGGGKSLMLNGHIDTVTLMGYTDDPLSGKIVDGRLYGRGSADMKSGVAAAMVALANAKKLGLRGDVILAAVADEESLSKGTGDVLRAGWRADAAVVSEPTDLEINHAHKGYCHVEIKVYGLAAHGSRADLGVDAIVNAGHFLVELGRYAKKLRDGPGDGTLGTGTAHASIISGGEEAASYPAECTIIAERRTITGESDEVIKQEFDDMIGKVTKEIPDFKAEAKIVFSRPPQLTPIDHPFTQLVSGIVGEVLGGEATVAGALFWTDCALLSQEGIVPLLWGPRGEGLHSKEEWVDVSSIEQVTDGLTRIAAEFCK
;
A
#
# COMPACT_ATOMS: atom_id res chain seq x y z
N MET A 1 6.56 7.32 -23.35
CA MET A 1 7.08 6.06 -22.77
C MET A 1 6.38 5.86 -21.43
N ALA A 2 5.86 4.67 -21.17
CA ALA A 2 5.16 4.36 -19.91
C ALA A 2 6.06 4.70 -18.71
N SER A 3 5.49 5.32 -17.68
CA SER A 3 6.23 5.82 -16.51
C SER A 3 6.72 4.72 -15.55
N ARG A 4 6.73 3.46 -15.97
CA ARG A 4 7.06 2.30 -15.15
C ARG A 4 8.56 2.17 -14.88
N ARG A 5 8.91 1.48 -13.80
CA ARG A 5 10.28 1.06 -13.45
C ARG A 5 10.96 0.40 -14.66
N HIS A 6 12.24 0.69 -14.93
CA HIS A 6 12.95 0.14 -16.09
C HIS A 6 13.43 -1.30 -15.87
N VAL A 7 13.76 -2.02 -16.95
CA VAL A 7 14.43 -3.34 -16.87
C VAL A 7 15.92 -3.09 -16.61
N HIS A 8 16.46 -3.66 -15.54
CA HIS A 8 17.90 -3.63 -15.29
C HIS A 8 18.58 -4.70 -16.16
N PHE A 9 19.64 -4.34 -16.88
CA PHE A 9 20.45 -5.28 -17.67
C PHE A 9 21.88 -5.33 -17.15
N ASN A 10 22.40 -6.54 -16.99
CA ASN A 10 23.78 -6.79 -16.61
C ASN A 10 24.55 -7.44 -17.78
N PRO A 11 25.29 -6.67 -18.59
CA PRO A 11 26.00 -7.21 -19.74
C PRO A 11 27.15 -8.16 -19.34
N GLN A 12 27.65 -8.08 -18.10
CA GLN A 12 28.76 -8.93 -17.63
C GLN A 12 28.29 -10.36 -17.33
N ALA A 13 26.99 -10.55 -17.05
CA ALA A 13 26.42 -11.85 -16.71
C ALA A 13 26.50 -12.89 -17.84
N LYS A 14 26.57 -12.44 -19.09
CA LYS A 14 26.68 -13.32 -20.25
C LYS A 14 27.99 -14.12 -20.27
N SER A 15 29.08 -13.51 -19.82
CA SER A 15 30.41 -14.15 -19.76
C SER A 15 30.74 -14.74 -18.38
N TRP A 16 29.92 -14.45 -17.38
CA TRP A 16 30.16 -14.92 -16.02
C TRP A 16 29.80 -16.39 -15.87
N VAL A 17 30.64 -17.13 -15.15
CA VAL A 17 30.45 -18.56 -14.89
C VAL A 17 30.34 -18.75 -13.38
N SER A 18 29.29 -19.46 -12.96
CA SER A 18 29.10 -19.78 -11.55
C SER A 18 30.23 -20.64 -11.02
N PRO A 19 30.73 -20.35 -9.80
CA PRO A 19 31.50 -21.33 -9.04
C PRO A 19 30.69 -22.63 -8.93
N GLY A 20 31.37 -23.79 -9.04
CA GLY A 20 30.71 -25.09 -8.88
C GLY A 20 30.15 -25.25 -7.46
N SER A 21 29.02 -25.96 -7.32
CA SER A 21 28.53 -26.36 -5.99
C SER A 21 29.43 -27.43 -5.39
N ILE A 22 29.60 -27.36 -4.06
CA ILE A 22 30.32 -28.38 -3.28
C ILE A 22 29.49 -29.65 -3.17
N SER A 23 28.16 -29.55 -3.24
CA SER A 23 27.25 -30.69 -3.17
C SER A 23 27.21 -31.45 -4.50
N SER A 24 27.37 -32.77 -4.42
CA SER A 24 27.26 -33.66 -5.58
C SER A 24 25.81 -33.72 -6.08
N PRO A 25 25.53 -33.38 -7.36
CA PRO A 25 24.18 -33.47 -7.92
C PRO A 25 23.61 -34.89 -7.86
N ALA A 26 24.46 -35.91 -8.00
CA ALA A 26 24.06 -37.31 -7.94
C ALA A 26 23.56 -37.71 -6.55
N ASP A 27 24.15 -37.17 -5.48
CA ASP A 27 23.72 -37.45 -4.11
C ASP A 27 22.35 -36.83 -3.82
N ILE A 28 22.12 -35.60 -4.29
CA ILE A 28 20.84 -34.90 -4.14
C ILE A 28 19.73 -35.64 -4.90
N ASP A 29 19.99 -36.04 -6.15
CA ASP A 29 19.02 -36.77 -6.97
C ASP A 29 18.69 -38.14 -6.39
N ARG A 30 19.70 -38.87 -5.88
CA ARG A 30 19.49 -40.13 -5.16
C ARG A 30 18.61 -39.92 -3.94
N PHE A 31 18.91 -38.90 -3.14
CA PHE A 31 18.14 -38.56 -1.95
C PHE A 31 16.68 -38.25 -2.28
N HIS A 32 16.40 -37.33 -3.21
CA HIS A 32 15.02 -36.97 -3.55
C HIS A 32 14.23 -38.13 -4.15
N ARG A 33 14.85 -38.97 -4.98
CA ARG A 33 14.21 -40.19 -5.51
C ARG A 33 13.88 -41.21 -4.43
N GLY A 34 14.59 -41.20 -3.31
CA GLY A 34 14.33 -42.05 -2.15
C GLY A 34 13.20 -41.56 -1.25
N LEU A 35 12.74 -40.32 -1.41
CA LEU A 35 11.65 -39.76 -0.61
C LEU A 35 10.27 -40.23 -1.12
N PRO A 36 9.28 -40.42 -0.22
CA PRO A 36 7.94 -40.84 -0.60
C PRO A 36 7.25 -39.80 -1.47
N ASN A 37 6.51 -40.25 -2.50
CA ASN A 37 5.80 -39.42 -3.47
C ASN A 37 6.70 -38.51 -4.32
N TYR A 38 7.98 -38.86 -4.50
CA TYR A 38 8.81 -38.20 -5.49
C TYR A 38 8.41 -38.62 -6.91
N GLU A 39 8.04 -37.65 -7.72
CA GLU A 39 8.01 -37.76 -9.17
C GLU A 39 8.56 -36.45 -9.78
N PRO A 40 9.29 -36.50 -10.90
CA PRO A 40 9.61 -35.29 -11.66
C PRO A 40 8.33 -34.57 -12.06
N THR A 41 8.20 -33.29 -11.68
CA THR A 41 7.02 -32.51 -12.04
C THR A 41 6.95 -32.21 -13.54
N PRO A 42 5.77 -31.94 -14.11
CA PRO A 42 5.65 -31.66 -15.53
C PRO A 42 6.43 -30.43 -16.00
N LEU A 43 7.00 -30.52 -17.21
CA LEU A 43 7.46 -29.39 -18.00
C LEU A 43 6.44 -29.15 -19.12
N VAL A 44 5.51 -28.22 -18.90
CA VAL A 44 4.35 -28.01 -19.77
C VAL A 44 4.70 -27.04 -20.89
N LYS A 45 4.49 -27.44 -22.15
CA LYS A 45 4.74 -26.59 -23.32
C LYS A 45 3.55 -25.66 -23.59
N LEU A 46 3.80 -24.37 -23.76
CA LEU A 46 2.80 -23.34 -24.05
C LEU A 46 2.86 -22.90 -25.52
N GLU A 47 2.22 -23.65 -26.42
CA GLU A 47 2.34 -23.42 -27.87
C GLU A 47 1.75 -22.09 -28.35
N THR A 48 0.63 -21.67 -27.79
CA THR A 48 -0.04 -20.40 -28.11
C THR A 48 0.83 -19.21 -27.72
N LEU A 49 1.46 -19.28 -26.54
CA LEU A 49 2.35 -18.23 -26.05
C LEU A 49 3.65 -18.13 -26.87
N ALA A 50 4.24 -19.25 -27.28
CA ALA A 50 5.43 -19.24 -28.13
C ALA A 50 5.16 -18.51 -29.45
N LYS A 51 3.99 -18.75 -30.06
CA LYS A 51 3.53 -18.04 -31.27
C LYS A 51 3.26 -16.56 -31.00
N GLU A 52 2.59 -16.23 -29.90
CA GLU A 52 2.34 -14.84 -29.46
C GLU A 52 3.64 -14.04 -29.35
N LEU A 53 4.68 -14.66 -28.78
CA LEU A 53 5.96 -13.99 -28.50
C LEU A 53 6.97 -14.06 -29.64
N GLY A 54 6.71 -14.87 -30.68
CA GLY A 54 7.60 -15.07 -31.83
C GLY A 54 8.88 -15.85 -31.50
N VAL A 55 8.80 -16.84 -30.60
CA VAL A 55 9.93 -17.67 -30.16
C VAL A 55 9.68 -19.15 -30.45
N GLY A 56 10.74 -19.97 -30.43
CA GLY A 56 10.67 -21.38 -30.81
C GLY A 56 9.84 -22.23 -29.86
N ALA A 57 10.03 -22.04 -28.55
CA ALA A 57 9.25 -22.73 -27.53
C ALA A 57 9.20 -21.95 -26.21
N VAL A 58 8.08 -22.07 -25.49
CA VAL A 58 7.94 -21.62 -24.10
C VAL A 58 7.45 -22.80 -23.28
N TYR A 59 8.15 -23.07 -22.18
CA TYR A 59 7.81 -24.12 -21.24
C TYR A 59 7.56 -23.54 -19.84
N VAL A 60 6.68 -24.17 -19.08
CA VAL A 60 6.46 -23.89 -17.66
C VAL A 60 6.83 -25.13 -16.86
N LYS A 61 7.78 -24.99 -15.94
CA LYS A 61 8.05 -26.02 -14.93
C LYS A 61 7.00 -25.89 -13.83
N ASP A 62 6.08 -26.85 -13.76
CA ASP A 62 4.89 -26.82 -12.91
C ASP A 62 5.16 -27.45 -11.53
N GLU A 63 5.44 -26.62 -10.52
CA GLU A 63 5.69 -27.09 -9.15
C GLU A 63 4.44 -27.05 -8.25
N THR A 64 3.24 -26.98 -8.84
CA THR A 64 1.96 -26.88 -8.09
C THR A 64 1.58 -28.15 -7.33
N SER A 65 2.31 -29.27 -7.51
CA SER A 65 2.01 -30.57 -6.88
C SER A 65 3.24 -31.34 -6.39
N ARG A 66 4.39 -30.66 -6.21
CA ARG A 66 5.66 -31.28 -5.83
C ARG A 66 5.56 -32.07 -4.51
N PHE A 67 5.83 -33.38 -4.53
CA PHE A 67 5.66 -34.28 -3.36
C PHE A 67 4.23 -34.27 -2.76
N GLY A 68 3.22 -33.92 -3.56
CA GLY A 68 1.85 -33.70 -3.08
C GLY A 68 1.67 -32.41 -2.27
N LEU A 69 2.66 -31.52 -2.26
CA LEU A 69 2.60 -30.19 -1.66
C LEU A 69 2.35 -29.12 -2.74
N PRO A 70 1.78 -27.95 -2.38
CA PRO A 70 1.40 -26.92 -3.33
C PRO A 70 2.59 -26.05 -3.82
N ALA A 71 3.84 -26.45 -3.58
CA ALA A 71 5.02 -25.67 -3.94
C ALA A 71 6.32 -26.47 -3.92
N PHE A 72 7.35 -25.94 -4.58
CA PHE A 72 8.67 -26.54 -4.74
C PHE A 72 9.53 -26.62 -3.45
N LYS A 73 9.19 -25.84 -2.41
CA LYS A 73 10.09 -25.54 -1.28
C LYS A 73 10.63 -26.78 -0.56
N ILE A 74 9.89 -27.88 -0.60
CA ILE A 74 10.30 -29.18 -0.07
C ILE A 74 11.63 -29.67 -0.63
N LEU A 75 11.95 -29.45 -1.92
CA LEU A 75 13.24 -29.86 -2.50
C LEU A 75 14.44 -29.30 -1.72
N GLY A 76 14.37 -28.03 -1.33
CA GLY A 76 15.43 -27.40 -0.56
C GLY A 76 15.35 -27.78 0.92
N ALA A 77 14.17 -27.65 1.53
CA ALA A 77 13.97 -27.92 2.95
C ALA A 77 14.34 -29.36 3.35
N SER A 78 13.95 -30.36 2.53
CA SER A 78 14.26 -31.76 2.80
C SER A 78 15.76 -32.04 2.73
N TRP A 79 16.45 -31.50 1.73
CA TRP A 79 17.89 -31.69 1.59
C TRP A 79 18.68 -30.95 2.69
N GLY A 80 18.26 -29.72 3.03
CA GLY A 80 18.82 -28.97 4.16
C GLY A 80 18.70 -29.74 5.47
N ALA A 81 17.50 -30.24 5.78
CA ALA A 81 17.26 -31.04 6.99
C ALA A 81 18.07 -32.35 6.99
N PHE A 82 18.07 -33.10 5.88
CA PHE A 82 18.88 -34.32 5.74
C PHE A 82 20.35 -34.05 5.99
N ARG A 83 20.92 -33.02 5.34
CA ARG A 83 22.32 -32.63 5.52
C ARG A 83 22.63 -32.26 6.96
N SER A 84 21.80 -31.43 7.60
CA SER A 84 21.96 -31.06 9.00
C SER A 84 21.95 -32.27 9.93
N ILE A 85 21.05 -33.24 9.70
CA ILE A 85 20.99 -34.46 10.52
C ILE A 85 22.22 -35.33 10.27
N THR A 86 22.59 -35.57 9.01
CA THR A 86 23.75 -36.41 8.69
C THR A 86 25.04 -35.81 9.23
N GLU A 87 25.21 -34.49 9.16
CA GLU A 87 26.38 -33.81 9.72
C GLU A 87 26.39 -33.91 11.26
N LYS A 88 25.26 -33.65 11.92
CA LYS A 88 25.14 -33.72 13.38
C LYS A 88 25.38 -35.13 13.93
N LEU A 89 24.98 -36.16 13.19
CA LEU A 89 25.10 -37.56 13.60
C LEU A 89 26.34 -38.27 13.02
N GLY A 90 27.13 -37.59 12.18
CA GLY A 90 28.31 -38.18 11.53
C GLY A 90 27.96 -39.30 10.53
N LEU A 91 26.78 -39.23 9.91
CA LEU A 91 26.31 -40.22 8.94
C LEU A 91 26.83 -39.91 7.52
N PRO A 92 27.13 -40.92 6.70
CA PRO A 92 27.46 -40.74 5.28
C PRO A 92 26.33 -40.05 4.49
N LEU A 93 26.67 -39.25 3.47
CA LEU A 93 25.69 -38.57 2.61
C LEU A 93 24.91 -39.51 1.68
N ASP A 94 25.37 -40.75 1.53
CA ASP A 94 24.70 -41.83 0.81
C ASP A 94 23.88 -42.75 1.72
N SER A 95 23.72 -42.39 2.99
CA SER A 95 22.81 -43.07 3.91
C SER A 95 21.38 -43.08 3.38
N ASP A 96 20.74 -44.25 3.48
CA ASP A 96 19.31 -44.40 3.20
C ASP A 96 18.48 -43.53 4.16
N ILE A 97 17.36 -43.01 3.68
CA ILE A 97 16.46 -42.17 4.48
C ILE A 97 15.96 -42.92 5.72
N GLU A 98 15.78 -44.23 5.63
CA GLU A 98 15.36 -45.07 6.76
C GLU A 98 16.42 -45.14 7.87
N ILE A 99 17.71 -45.18 7.50
CA ILE A 99 18.81 -45.16 8.48
C ILE A 99 18.87 -43.80 9.17
N VAL A 100 18.72 -42.72 8.41
CA VAL A 100 18.69 -41.36 8.96
C VAL A 100 17.48 -41.17 9.88
N ARG A 101 16.32 -41.71 9.50
CA ARG A 101 15.09 -41.74 10.30
C ARG A 101 15.33 -42.40 11.65
N GLU A 102 15.82 -43.65 11.65
CA GLU A 102 16.08 -44.40 12.89
C GLU A 102 17.08 -43.68 13.80
N ALA A 103 18.16 -43.15 13.23
CA ALA A 103 19.19 -42.43 13.99
C ALA A 103 18.66 -41.12 14.59
N ALA A 104 17.87 -40.36 13.83
CA ALA A 104 17.26 -39.12 14.30
C ALA A 104 16.23 -39.36 15.42
N GLN A 105 15.43 -40.43 15.29
CA GLN A 105 14.46 -40.85 16.31
C GLN A 105 15.16 -41.29 17.61
N LEU A 106 16.23 -42.08 17.50
CA LEU A 106 17.00 -42.55 18.65
C LEU A 106 17.60 -41.38 19.47
N GLN A 107 18.04 -40.32 18.78
CA GLN A 107 18.59 -39.12 19.40
C GLN A 107 17.51 -38.08 19.77
N GLN A 108 16.23 -38.37 19.50
CA GLN A 108 15.10 -37.47 19.75
C GLN A 108 15.32 -36.07 19.17
N LEU A 109 15.82 -36.01 17.94
CA LEU A 109 16.06 -34.73 17.26
C LEU A 109 14.75 -33.99 17.00
N THR A 110 14.81 -32.66 16.93
CA THR A 110 13.65 -31.81 16.61
C THR A 110 14.03 -30.80 15.54
N LEU A 111 13.20 -30.66 14.51
CA LEU A 111 13.39 -29.65 13.47
C LEU A 111 12.70 -28.35 13.87
N TYR A 112 13.39 -27.23 13.64
CA TYR A 112 12.90 -25.89 13.88
C TYR A 112 12.96 -25.06 12.60
N ALA A 113 11.95 -24.24 12.34
CA ALA A 113 12.01 -23.23 11.29
C ALA A 113 11.05 -22.08 11.61
N ALA A 114 11.30 -20.91 11.03
CA ALA A 114 10.33 -19.82 10.97
C ALA A 114 9.81 -19.64 9.53
N THR A 115 8.52 -19.30 9.39
CA THR A 115 7.93 -19.14 8.06
C THR A 115 6.72 -18.22 8.02
N GLU A 116 6.46 -17.66 6.84
CA GLU A 116 5.18 -17.07 6.44
C GLU A 116 4.41 -17.91 5.41
N GLY A 117 4.83 -19.16 5.14
CA GLY A 117 4.10 -20.02 4.21
C GLY A 117 4.74 -21.38 3.95
N ASN A 118 5.06 -21.64 2.67
CA ASN A 118 5.40 -22.99 2.21
C ASN A 118 6.71 -23.57 2.77
N HIS A 119 7.61 -22.76 3.35
CA HIS A 119 8.89 -23.25 3.88
C HIS A 119 8.67 -24.09 5.14
N GLY A 120 7.93 -23.56 6.12
CA GLY A 120 7.65 -24.31 7.35
C GLY A 120 6.79 -25.55 7.09
N ARG A 121 5.86 -25.50 6.13
CA ARG A 121 5.11 -26.70 5.70
C ARG A 121 6.03 -27.76 5.10
N ALA A 122 7.03 -27.36 4.33
CA ALA A 122 8.03 -28.27 3.78
C ALA A 122 8.93 -28.90 4.86
N VAL A 123 9.36 -28.11 5.84
CA VAL A 123 10.12 -28.62 7.00
C VAL A 123 9.25 -29.58 7.82
N ALA A 124 7.99 -29.24 8.07
CA ALA A 124 7.03 -30.10 8.74
C ALA A 124 6.81 -31.44 8.01
N ARG A 125 6.66 -31.42 6.68
CA ARG A 125 6.58 -32.65 5.88
C ARG A 125 7.85 -33.50 6.03
N MET A 126 9.04 -32.88 6.04
CA MET A 126 10.28 -33.63 6.24
C MET A 126 10.36 -34.26 7.64
N GLY A 127 9.94 -33.53 8.69
CA GLY A 127 9.84 -34.07 10.04
C GLY A 127 8.86 -35.26 10.13
N SER A 128 7.74 -35.17 9.41
CA SER A 128 6.77 -36.26 9.27
C SER A 128 7.36 -37.50 8.60
N ILE A 129 8.09 -37.33 7.50
CA ILE A 129 8.81 -38.42 6.81
C ILE A 129 9.82 -39.11 7.74
N LEU A 130 10.53 -38.31 8.54
CA LEU A 130 11.52 -38.80 9.51
C LEU A 130 10.90 -39.25 10.84
N GLY A 131 9.58 -39.09 11.04
CA GLY A 131 8.90 -39.37 12.29
C GLY A 131 9.56 -38.71 13.51
N ILE A 132 10.01 -37.46 13.38
CA ILE A 132 10.59 -36.65 14.46
C ILE A 132 9.77 -35.39 14.71
N THR A 133 9.88 -34.83 15.91
CA THR A 133 9.18 -33.59 16.27
C THR A 133 9.60 -32.44 15.36
N THR A 134 8.64 -31.60 14.96
CA THR A 134 8.89 -30.36 14.24
C THR A 134 8.15 -29.21 14.89
N GLU A 135 8.85 -28.10 15.09
CA GLU A 135 8.32 -26.86 15.65
C GLU A 135 8.48 -25.73 14.64
N ILE A 136 7.37 -25.11 14.23
CA ILE A 136 7.36 -24.05 13.22
C ILE A 136 6.88 -22.76 13.86
N HIS A 137 7.72 -21.74 13.86
CA HIS A 137 7.36 -20.42 14.35
C HIS A 137 6.77 -19.57 13.22
N VAL A 138 5.65 -18.93 13.49
CA VAL A 138 4.94 -18.09 12.52
C VAL A 138 4.61 -16.75 13.15
N PRO A 139 4.60 -15.65 12.39
CA PRO A 139 4.24 -14.35 12.95
C PRO A 139 2.74 -14.27 13.27
N ALA A 140 2.37 -13.34 14.16
CA ALA A 140 0.98 -13.12 14.57
C ALA A 140 0.05 -12.74 13.40
N SER A 141 0.60 -12.21 12.31
CA SER A 141 -0.10 -11.81 11.09
C SER A 141 -0.47 -12.97 10.16
N MET A 142 0.06 -14.18 10.37
CA MET A 142 -0.20 -15.31 9.48
C MET A 142 -1.68 -15.71 9.51
N HIS A 143 -2.28 -15.87 8.33
CA HIS A 143 -3.65 -16.32 8.20
C HIS A 143 -3.86 -17.74 8.79
N HIS A 144 -4.96 -17.93 9.52
CA HIS A 144 -5.22 -19.18 10.26
C HIS A 144 -5.32 -20.42 9.36
N SER A 145 -5.75 -20.27 8.10
CA SER A 145 -5.76 -21.39 7.15
C SER A 145 -4.34 -21.88 6.81
N THR A 146 -3.35 -20.97 6.73
CA THR A 146 -1.95 -21.33 6.49
C THR A 146 -1.36 -22.07 7.68
N VAL A 147 -1.68 -21.62 8.91
CA VAL A 147 -1.30 -22.32 10.15
C VAL A 147 -1.79 -23.77 10.14
N LYS A 148 -3.08 -23.98 9.84
CA LYS A 148 -3.66 -25.33 9.76
C LYS A 148 -2.98 -26.23 8.74
N LEU A 149 -2.54 -25.67 7.61
CA LEU A 149 -1.82 -26.45 6.59
C LEU A 149 -0.46 -26.94 7.12
N ILE A 150 0.23 -26.16 7.94
CA ILE A 150 1.48 -26.58 8.58
C ILE A 150 1.20 -27.63 9.67
N GLU A 151 0.20 -27.40 10.53
CA GLU A 151 -0.22 -28.34 11.57
C GLU A 151 -0.66 -29.69 10.98
N SER A 152 -1.31 -29.68 9.81
CA SER A 152 -1.76 -30.91 9.12
C SER A 152 -0.62 -31.84 8.70
N GLU A 153 0.61 -31.34 8.64
CA GLU A 153 1.82 -32.15 8.40
C GLU A 153 2.38 -32.77 9.70
N GLY A 154 1.79 -32.48 10.87
CA GLY A 154 2.19 -33.00 12.18
C GLY A 154 3.15 -32.11 12.96
N ALA A 155 3.36 -30.86 12.54
CA ALA A 155 4.19 -29.90 13.27
C ALA A 155 3.43 -29.18 14.38
N THR A 156 4.15 -28.88 15.47
CA THR A 156 3.71 -27.90 16.47
C THR A 156 3.94 -26.51 15.90
N VAL A 157 2.89 -25.69 15.80
CA VAL A 157 3.02 -24.29 15.35
C VAL A 157 3.02 -23.35 16.54
N ILE A 158 4.06 -22.52 16.64
CA ILE A 158 4.20 -21.49 17.66
C ILE A 158 3.91 -20.13 17.01
N ILE A 159 2.84 -19.48 17.42
CA ILE A 159 2.50 -18.13 16.96
C ILE A 159 3.31 -17.14 17.80
N SER A 160 4.30 -16.51 17.17
CA SER A 160 5.08 -15.43 17.77
C SER A 160 4.18 -14.25 18.11
N LYS A 161 4.56 -13.48 19.14
CA LYS A 161 3.85 -12.25 19.52
C LYS A 161 4.12 -11.08 18.57
N GLY A 162 5.06 -11.23 17.64
CA GLY A 162 5.57 -10.15 16.81
C GLY A 162 5.57 -10.45 15.31
N ARG A 163 6.50 -9.81 14.60
CA ARG A 163 6.68 -9.89 13.15
C ARG A 163 7.48 -11.14 12.78
N TYR A 164 7.74 -11.32 11.48
CA TYR A 164 8.51 -12.46 10.99
C TYR A 164 9.92 -12.57 11.61
N GLU A 165 10.59 -11.44 11.87
CA GLU A 165 11.91 -11.45 12.51
C GLU A 165 11.86 -11.97 13.96
N ASP A 166 10.75 -11.72 14.67
CA ASP A 166 10.53 -12.23 16.02
C ASP A 166 10.36 -13.75 15.98
N ALA A 167 9.56 -14.26 15.03
CA ALA A 167 9.40 -15.68 14.80
C ALA A 167 10.73 -16.38 14.44
N MET A 168 11.59 -15.75 13.62
CA MET A 168 12.93 -16.26 13.32
C MET A 168 13.82 -16.33 14.56
N THR A 169 13.79 -15.29 15.39
CA THR A 169 14.59 -15.21 16.62
C THR A 169 14.12 -16.25 17.65
N GLU A 170 12.81 -16.41 17.80
CA GLU A 170 12.19 -17.43 18.66
C GLU A 170 12.55 -18.85 18.20
N ALA A 171 12.43 -19.14 16.90
CA ALA A 171 12.79 -20.45 16.34
C ALA A 171 14.28 -20.77 16.55
N LYS A 172 15.15 -19.78 16.35
CA LYS A 172 16.59 -19.94 16.61
C LYS A 172 16.82 -20.28 18.10
N SER A 173 16.27 -19.48 19.00
CA SER A 173 16.38 -19.68 20.45
C SER A 173 15.85 -21.06 20.87
N ALA A 174 14.69 -21.46 20.37
CA ALA A 174 14.09 -22.76 20.65
C ALA A 174 14.96 -23.94 20.18
N SER A 175 15.70 -23.77 19.08
CA SER A 175 16.59 -24.79 18.52
C SER A 175 17.88 -25.03 19.33
N GLU A 176 18.28 -24.10 20.20
CA GLU A 176 19.53 -24.12 20.97
C GLU A 176 19.45 -25.02 22.23
N ASN A 177 18.97 -26.26 22.07
CA ASN A 177 18.71 -27.19 23.19
C ASN A 177 19.47 -28.54 23.09
N GLY A 178 20.52 -28.61 22.28
CA GLY A 178 21.34 -29.80 22.05
C GLY A 178 20.70 -30.84 21.11
N ARG A 179 19.37 -30.95 21.08
CA ARG A 179 18.60 -31.85 20.19
C ARG A 179 17.99 -31.14 18.98
N GLY A 180 17.92 -29.82 19.02
CA GLY A 180 17.38 -29.02 17.92
C GLY A 180 18.28 -28.96 16.69
N ILE A 181 17.63 -28.84 15.54
CA ILE A 181 18.21 -28.53 14.23
C ILE A 181 17.35 -27.44 13.60
N MET A 182 17.93 -26.25 13.41
CA MET A 182 17.31 -25.16 12.68
C MET A 182 17.45 -25.39 11.17
N VAL A 183 16.34 -25.31 10.42
CA VAL A 183 16.27 -25.44 8.97
C VAL A 183 15.64 -24.18 8.38
N GLN A 184 16.43 -23.11 8.23
CA GLN A 184 15.98 -21.84 7.67
C GLN A 184 16.58 -21.60 6.28
N ASP A 185 15.76 -21.10 5.35
CA ASP A 185 16.11 -20.81 3.95
C ASP A 185 16.82 -19.46 3.72
N THR A 186 17.04 -18.71 4.79
CA THR A 186 17.64 -17.37 4.77
C THR A 186 18.92 -17.38 5.60
N ALA A 187 20.02 -16.89 5.02
CA ALA A 187 21.29 -16.74 5.73
C ALA A 187 21.35 -15.46 6.58
N PHE A 188 21.91 -15.57 7.80
CA PHE A 188 22.11 -14.46 8.74
C PHE A 188 23.30 -14.73 9.67
N GLY A 189 24.06 -13.70 10.02
CA GLY A 189 25.26 -13.85 10.86
C GLY A 189 26.22 -14.91 10.30
N ASP A 190 26.50 -15.96 11.08
CA ASP A 190 27.33 -17.10 10.67
C ASP A 190 26.52 -18.30 10.12
N TYR A 191 25.19 -18.19 10.07
CA TYR A 191 24.29 -19.26 9.60
C TYR A 191 24.24 -19.28 8.07
N HIS A 192 25.21 -19.98 7.45
CA HIS A 192 25.37 -20.04 5.99
C HIS A 192 25.20 -21.44 5.40
N SER A 193 25.55 -22.50 6.13
CA SER A 193 25.61 -23.87 5.59
C SER A 193 24.24 -24.41 5.21
N VAL A 194 23.25 -24.32 6.12
CA VAL A 194 21.91 -24.85 5.87
C VAL A 194 21.18 -24.08 4.76
N PRO A 195 21.20 -22.74 4.69
CA PRO A 195 20.68 -22.01 3.55
C PRO A 195 21.34 -22.44 2.23
N GLN A 196 22.66 -22.65 2.21
CA GLN A 196 23.35 -23.13 1.01
C GLN A 196 22.92 -24.55 0.62
N TRP A 197 22.70 -25.45 1.57
CA TRP A 197 22.14 -26.77 1.27
C TRP A 197 20.73 -26.65 0.72
N ILE A 198 19.87 -25.81 1.29
CA ILE A 198 18.52 -25.58 0.75
C ILE A 198 18.59 -25.13 -0.73
N VAL A 199 19.51 -24.23 -1.07
CA VAL A 199 19.78 -23.81 -2.46
C VAL A 199 20.22 -24.98 -3.35
N ASP A 200 21.12 -25.84 -2.86
CA ASP A 200 21.58 -27.01 -3.59
C ASP A 200 20.43 -27.99 -3.89
N GLY A 201 19.52 -28.20 -2.93
CA GLY A 201 18.37 -29.07 -3.05
C GLY A 201 17.41 -28.66 -4.19
N TYR A 202 17.19 -27.35 -4.35
CA TYR A 202 16.40 -26.80 -5.47
C TYR A 202 16.98 -27.17 -6.85
N GLY A 203 18.29 -27.46 -6.94
CA GLY A 203 18.95 -27.84 -8.19
C GLY A 203 18.34 -29.07 -8.89
N THR A 204 17.62 -29.91 -8.14
CA THR A 204 16.85 -31.05 -8.68
C THR A 204 15.88 -30.60 -9.76
N MET A 205 15.18 -29.49 -9.52
CA MET A 205 14.21 -28.93 -10.47
C MET A 205 14.86 -28.54 -11.80
N MET A 206 16.07 -27.96 -11.73
CA MET A 206 16.83 -27.52 -12.90
C MET A 206 17.34 -28.72 -13.71
N ARG A 207 17.77 -29.79 -13.04
CA ARG A 207 18.14 -31.05 -13.70
C ARG A 207 16.95 -31.78 -14.32
N GLU A 208 15.79 -31.72 -13.68
CA GLU A 208 14.55 -32.23 -14.28
C GLU A 208 14.20 -31.46 -15.56
N VAL A 209 14.35 -30.13 -15.58
CA VAL A 209 14.20 -29.31 -16.79
C VAL A 209 15.16 -29.77 -17.89
N ASP A 210 16.46 -29.88 -17.60
CA ASP A 210 17.46 -30.36 -18.58
C ASP A 210 17.03 -31.74 -19.16
N ASN A 211 16.65 -32.68 -18.29
CA ASN A 211 16.24 -34.03 -18.70
C ASN A 211 14.97 -34.03 -19.58
N GLN A 212 13.99 -33.17 -19.25
CA GLN A 212 12.72 -33.07 -19.98
C GLN A 212 12.87 -32.33 -21.32
N LEU A 213 13.85 -31.42 -21.45
CA LEU A 213 14.21 -30.77 -22.72
C LEU A 213 15.09 -31.67 -23.63
N GLY A 214 15.75 -32.67 -23.05
CA GLY A 214 16.56 -33.66 -23.78
C GLY A 214 17.82 -33.04 -24.38
N SER A 215 17.88 -32.96 -25.72
CA SER A 215 19.03 -32.36 -26.42
C SER A 215 18.90 -30.85 -26.64
N THR A 216 17.74 -30.28 -26.31
CA THR A 216 17.50 -28.84 -26.42
C THR A 216 17.96 -28.14 -25.14
N ASN A 217 18.64 -27.01 -25.26
CA ASN A 217 18.99 -26.17 -24.11
C ASN A 217 18.00 -25.01 -23.97
N ALA A 218 17.76 -24.55 -22.74
CA ALA A 218 17.07 -23.30 -22.52
C ALA A 218 17.97 -22.12 -22.92
N ASP A 219 17.47 -21.23 -23.78
CA ASP A 219 18.13 -19.97 -24.12
C ASP A 219 17.84 -18.90 -23.07
N LEU A 220 16.64 -18.96 -22.46
CA LEU A 220 16.21 -18.05 -21.40
C LEU A 220 15.51 -18.81 -20.28
N VAL A 221 15.79 -18.43 -19.04
CA VAL A 221 15.00 -18.83 -17.88
C VAL A 221 14.51 -17.61 -17.12
N VAL A 222 13.27 -17.64 -16.65
CA VAL A 222 12.68 -16.57 -15.83
C VAL A 222 12.43 -17.09 -14.41
N ALA A 223 13.17 -16.54 -13.45
CA ALA A 223 13.13 -16.96 -12.04
C ALA A 223 12.42 -15.90 -11.17
N PRO A 224 11.37 -16.26 -10.43
CA PRO A 224 10.79 -15.37 -9.44
C PRO A 224 11.69 -15.29 -8.20
N VAL A 225 11.73 -14.13 -7.57
CA VAL A 225 12.66 -13.81 -6.47
C VAL A 225 11.91 -13.35 -5.23
N GLY A 226 12.14 -14.04 -4.11
CA GLY A 226 11.89 -13.53 -2.75
C GLY A 226 13.23 -13.20 -2.09
N VAL A 227 13.64 -13.93 -1.05
CA VAL A 227 15.00 -13.81 -0.46
C VAL A 227 16.15 -14.23 -1.39
N GLY A 228 15.86 -14.72 -2.60
CA GLY A 228 16.84 -15.04 -3.64
C GLY A 228 17.37 -16.48 -3.64
N SER A 229 17.08 -17.33 -2.66
CA SER A 229 17.61 -18.70 -2.58
C SER A 229 17.25 -19.57 -3.79
N PHE A 230 16.01 -19.46 -4.30
CA PHE A 230 15.62 -20.17 -5.53
C PHE A 230 16.38 -19.65 -6.76
N ALA A 231 16.42 -18.33 -6.96
CA ALA A 231 17.13 -17.72 -8.07
C ALA A 231 18.64 -18.00 -8.02
N GLN A 232 19.23 -18.09 -6.83
CA GLN A 232 20.62 -18.51 -6.65
C GLN A 232 20.83 -19.92 -7.24
N SER A 233 19.90 -20.85 -7.00
CA SER A 233 19.96 -22.20 -7.56
C SER A 233 19.86 -22.19 -9.09
N VAL A 234 18.94 -21.38 -9.65
CA VAL A 234 18.81 -21.18 -11.11
C VAL A 234 20.11 -20.65 -11.71
N VAL A 235 20.68 -19.59 -11.14
CA VAL A 235 21.96 -19.01 -11.57
C VAL A 235 23.09 -20.02 -11.48
N SER A 236 23.18 -20.76 -10.38
CA SER A 236 24.24 -21.75 -10.16
C SER A 236 24.23 -22.86 -11.21
N HIS A 237 23.05 -23.28 -11.66
CA HIS A 237 22.89 -24.32 -12.68
C HIS A 237 23.08 -23.80 -14.10
N PHE A 238 22.40 -22.71 -14.48
CA PHE A 238 22.35 -22.22 -15.86
C PHE A 238 23.54 -21.33 -16.25
N LYS A 239 24.34 -20.84 -15.28
CA LYS A 239 25.64 -20.19 -15.55
C LYS A 239 26.83 -21.13 -15.35
N ARG A 240 26.64 -22.45 -15.42
CA ARG A 240 27.76 -23.42 -15.36
C ARG A 240 28.64 -23.32 -16.60
N LYS A 241 29.89 -23.81 -16.49
CA LYS A 241 30.84 -23.81 -17.61
C LYS A 241 30.24 -24.52 -18.83
N GLY A 242 30.21 -23.82 -19.97
CA GLY A 242 29.68 -24.34 -21.24
C GLY A 242 28.17 -24.10 -21.46
N ALA A 243 27.45 -23.55 -20.47
CA ALA A 243 26.09 -23.08 -20.67
C ALA A 243 26.08 -21.63 -21.23
N SER A 244 25.04 -21.29 -21.98
CA SER A 244 24.85 -19.96 -22.59
C SER A 244 23.48 -19.35 -22.28
N THR A 245 22.77 -19.90 -21.30
CA THR A 245 21.42 -19.49 -20.92
C THR A 245 21.43 -18.10 -20.29
N SER A 246 20.52 -17.24 -20.74
CA SER A 246 20.23 -15.95 -20.10
C SER A 246 19.22 -16.11 -18.98
N ILE A 247 19.39 -15.35 -17.91
CA ILE A 247 18.59 -15.42 -16.69
C ILE A 247 17.91 -14.08 -16.47
N VAL A 248 16.58 -14.12 -16.42
CA VAL A 248 15.73 -12.98 -16.04
C VAL A 248 15.16 -13.24 -14.65
N THR A 249 15.27 -12.25 -13.76
CA THR A 249 14.61 -12.29 -12.46
C THR A 249 13.38 -11.40 -12.42
N VAL A 250 12.36 -11.83 -11.66
CA VAL A 250 11.13 -11.07 -11.44
C VAL A 250 10.78 -10.96 -9.96
N GLU A 251 10.40 -9.75 -9.56
CA GLU A 251 9.90 -9.40 -8.23
C GLU A 251 8.57 -8.63 -8.33
N PRO A 252 7.72 -8.61 -7.29
CA PRO A 252 6.61 -7.67 -7.23
C PRO A 252 7.12 -6.22 -7.21
N ASP A 253 6.36 -5.29 -7.79
CA ASP A 253 6.71 -3.86 -7.76
C ASP A 253 6.93 -3.35 -6.32
N THR A 254 6.16 -3.87 -5.37
CA THR A 254 6.15 -3.49 -3.95
C THR A 254 7.18 -4.21 -3.06
N ALA A 255 7.99 -5.13 -3.62
CA ALA A 255 9.07 -5.81 -2.90
C ALA A 255 10.27 -6.16 -3.80
N ALA A 256 10.69 -5.19 -4.61
CA ALA A 256 11.75 -5.31 -5.62
C ALA A 256 13.20 -5.21 -5.08
N CYS A 257 13.52 -5.94 -4.02
CA CYS A 257 14.78 -5.78 -3.28
C CYS A 257 16.04 -6.16 -4.09
N LEU A 258 15.98 -7.20 -4.92
CA LEU A 258 17.08 -7.60 -5.81
C LEU A 258 17.23 -6.59 -6.95
N TRP A 259 16.15 -6.17 -7.58
CA TRP A 259 16.19 -5.15 -8.63
C TRP A 259 16.83 -3.86 -8.12
N LYS A 260 16.45 -3.40 -6.91
CA LYS A 260 17.04 -2.22 -6.29
C LYS A 260 18.52 -2.42 -6.03
N SER A 261 18.90 -3.57 -5.46
CA SER A 261 20.30 -3.92 -5.18
C SER A 261 21.17 -3.98 -6.44
N LEU A 262 20.65 -4.55 -7.53
CA LEU A 262 21.33 -4.60 -8.82
C LEU A 262 21.49 -3.20 -9.44
N THR A 263 20.48 -2.35 -9.29
CA THR A 263 20.49 -0.98 -9.82
C THR A 263 21.44 -0.07 -9.06
N THR A 264 21.54 -0.22 -7.74
CA THR A 264 22.49 0.55 -6.90
C THR A 264 23.89 -0.05 -6.88
N GLY A 265 24.03 -1.34 -7.20
CA GLY A 265 25.29 -2.09 -7.12
C GLY A 265 25.63 -2.60 -5.72
N GLU A 266 24.77 -2.36 -4.73
CA GLU A 266 24.98 -2.71 -3.32
C GLU A 266 23.76 -3.47 -2.75
N LEU A 267 23.99 -4.31 -1.75
CA LEU A 267 22.91 -5.04 -1.09
C LEU A 267 21.99 -4.03 -0.37
N THR A 268 20.78 -3.87 -0.88
CA THR A 268 19.84 -2.83 -0.45
C THR A 268 18.61 -3.47 0.18
N GLU A 269 18.27 -3.04 1.39
CA GLU A 269 16.99 -3.34 2.05
C GLU A 269 15.95 -2.28 1.67
N ILE A 270 14.72 -2.70 1.41
CA ILE A 270 13.60 -1.83 1.09
C ILE A 270 12.40 -2.11 1.99
N PRO A 271 11.58 -1.10 2.32
CA PRO A 271 10.26 -1.35 2.89
C PRO A 271 9.41 -2.12 1.87
N THR A 272 8.55 -3.00 2.37
CA THR A 272 7.61 -3.78 1.53
C THR A 272 6.17 -3.47 1.92
N THR A 273 5.26 -3.64 0.96
CA THR A 273 3.81 -3.57 1.21
C THR A 273 3.11 -4.83 0.72
N THR A 274 1.83 -4.97 1.03
CA THR A 274 1.06 -6.17 0.68
C THR A 274 1.07 -6.44 -0.82
N THR A 275 1.30 -7.70 -1.21
CA THR A 275 1.19 -8.19 -2.58
C THR A 275 0.52 -9.56 -2.61
N ILE A 276 -0.22 -9.88 -3.68
CA ILE A 276 -0.73 -11.24 -3.91
C ILE A 276 0.40 -12.24 -4.18
N MET A 277 1.61 -11.78 -4.53
CA MET A 277 2.82 -12.60 -4.69
C MET A 277 3.55 -12.79 -3.34
N ALA A 278 2.83 -13.24 -2.30
CA ALA A 278 3.33 -13.30 -0.92
C ALA A 278 4.68 -14.04 -0.76
N GLY A 279 4.92 -15.10 -1.55
CA GLY A 279 6.19 -15.82 -1.52
C GLY A 279 7.41 -15.05 -2.07
N LEU A 280 7.16 -13.89 -2.69
CA LEU A 280 8.15 -12.97 -3.25
C LEU A 280 8.21 -11.64 -2.47
N ASN A 281 7.40 -11.47 -1.42
CA ASN A 281 7.32 -10.25 -0.63
C ASN A 281 8.48 -10.15 0.37
N CYS A 282 9.70 -9.88 -0.11
CA CYS A 282 10.90 -9.82 0.72
C CYS A 282 11.58 -8.45 0.62
N GLY A 283 11.96 -7.89 1.76
CA GLY A 283 12.61 -6.57 1.82
C GLY A 283 14.11 -6.59 1.53
N ALA A 284 14.78 -7.74 1.62
CA ALA A 284 16.22 -7.86 1.38
C ALA A 284 16.59 -9.23 0.76
N PRO A 285 17.55 -9.27 -0.19
CA PRO A 285 18.12 -10.53 -0.66
C PRO A 285 19.00 -11.19 0.42
N SER A 286 19.05 -12.52 0.44
CA SER A 286 19.99 -13.26 1.28
C SER A 286 21.45 -12.98 0.87
N THR A 287 22.34 -12.87 1.86
CA THR A 287 23.75 -12.54 1.65
C THR A 287 24.49 -13.55 0.77
N ILE A 288 24.14 -14.84 0.83
CA ILE A 288 24.73 -15.88 -0.02
C ILE A 288 24.19 -15.81 -1.45
N ALA A 289 22.91 -15.46 -1.62
CA ALA A 289 22.29 -15.31 -2.92
C ALA A 289 22.89 -14.10 -3.65
N TRP A 290 23.00 -12.96 -2.96
CA TRP A 290 23.55 -11.72 -3.52
C TRP A 290 24.93 -11.90 -4.16
N LYS A 291 25.83 -12.69 -3.55
CA LYS A 291 27.18 -12.95 -4.06
C LYS A 291 27.18 -13.50 -5.50
N LEU A 292 26.18 -14.31 -5.86
CA LEU A 292 26.03 -14.89 -7.18
C LEU A 292 25.09 -14.07 -8.07
N LEU A 293 23.95 -13.66 -7.53
CA LEU A 293 22.91 -12.96 -8.30
C LEU A 293 23.40 -11.65 -8.91
N LYS A 294 24.26 -10.90 -8.20
CA LYS A 294 24.84 -9.65 -8.72
C LYS A 294 25.64 -9.83 -10.03
N HIS A 295 26.16 -11.03 -10.26
CA HIS A 295 27.00 -11.35 -11.40
C HIS A 295 26.31 -12.22 -12.43
N GLY A 296 25.42 -13.12 -12.01
CA GLY A 296 24.85 -14.16 -12.87
C GLY A 296 23.46 -13.87 -13.43
N VAL A 297 22.80 -12.78 -13.04
CA VAL A 297 21.49 -12.38 -13.57
C VAL A 297 21.70 -11.45 -14.78
N ASP A 298 21.19 -11.81 -15.95
CA ASP A 298 21.34 -11.02 -17.19
C ASP A 298 20.37 -9.83 -17.24
N ALA A 299 19.16 -10.00 -16.71
CA ALA A 299 18.22 -8.91 -16.52
C ALA A 299 17.35 -9.10 -15.27
N SER A 300 16.98 -8.00 -14.63
CA SER A 300 16.02 -7.98 -13.53
C SER A 300 14.92 -6.99 -13.81
N LEU A 301 13.68 -7.36 -13.49
CA LEU A 301 12.51 -6.49 -13.65
C LEU A 301 11.45 -6.81 -12.60
N THR A 302 10.41 -5.99 -12.56
CA THR A 302 9.31 -6.12 -11.60
C THR A 302 7.97 -6.29 -12.29
N VAL A 303 6.95 -6.76 -11.58
CA VAL A 303 5.58 -6.84 -12.11
C VAL A 303 4.58 -6.41 -11.05
N SER A 304 3.47 -5.84 -11.51
CA SER A 304 2.34 -5.52 -10.64
C SER A 304 1.53 -6.77 -10.30
N ASP A 305 0.79 -6.70 -9.21
CA ASP A 305 -0.17 -7.74 -8.83
C ASP A 305 -1.19 -8.01 -9.94
N TYR A 306 -1.62 -6.97 -10.67
CA TYR A 306 -2.54 -7.12 -11.79
C TYR A 306 -1.93 -7.89 -12.97
N GLU A 307 -0.68 -7.60 -13.34
CA GLU A 307 0.04 -8.35 -14.39
C GLU A 307 0.23 -9.82 -14.00
N ALA A 308 0.53 -10.09 -12.71
CA ALA A 308 0.63 -11.45 -12.18
C ALA A 308 -0.73 -12.17 -12.20
N TYR A 309 -1.81 -11.50 -11.77
CA TYR A 309 -3.18 -12.02 -11.83
C TYR A 309 -3.59 -12.41 -13.25
N GLN A 310 -3.39 -11.52 -14.24
CA GLN A 310 -3.71 -11.82 -15.65
C GLN A 310 -2.92 -13.04 -16.16
N SER A 311 -1.68 -13.19 -15.72
CA SER A 311 -0.84 -14.32 -16.06
C SER A 311 -1.31 -15.62 -15.40
N VAL A 312 -1.81 -15.56 -14.16
CA VAL A 312 -2.47 -16.70 -13.49
C VAL A 312 -3.70 -17.15 -14.28
N GLN A 313 -4.58 -16.22 -14.66
CA GLN A 313 -5.78 -16.54 -15.44
C GLN A 313 -5.41 -17.24 -16.77
N TYR A 314 -4.35 -16.76 -17.43
CA TYR A 314 -3.83 -17.42 -18.61
C TYR A 314 -3.33 -18.84 -18.30
N LEU A 315 -2.52 -19.04 -17.25
CA LEU A 315 -1.99 -20.37 -16.90
C LEU A 315 -3.10 -21.36 -16.52
N HIS A 316 -4.16 -20.91 -15.83
CA HIS A 316 -5.35 -21.72 -15.57
C HIS A 316 -6.02 -22.18 -16.87
N SER A 317 -6.11 -21.31 -17.88
CA SER A 317 -6.64 -21.69 -19.20
C SER A 317 -5.80 -22.76 -19.92
N GLN A 318 -4.54 -22.94 -19.51
CA GLN A 318 -3.62 -23.95 -20.03
C GLN A 318 -3.57 -25.22 -19.15
N GLY A 319 -4.43 -25.32 -18.13
CA GLY A 319 -4.52 -26.47 -17.23
C GLY A 319 -3.48 -26.49 -16.10
N ILE A 320 -2.76 -25.38 -15.89
CA ILE A 320 -1.77 -25.25 -14.81
C ILE A 320 -2.42 -24.49 -13.66
N ASP A 321 -2.59 -25.13 -12.50
CA ASP A 321 -3.24 -24.55 -11.30
C ASP A 321 -2.30 -23.57 -10.56
N ALA A 322 -1.81 -22.56 -11.26
CA ALA A 322 -0.79 -21.63 -10.76
C ALA A 322 -1.33 -20.64 -9.71
N GLY A 323 -0.49 -20.31 -8.74
CA GLY A 323 -0.67 -19.14 -7.87
C GLY A 323 0.11 -17.91 -8.37
N PRO A 324 -0.08 -16.74 -7.72
CA PRO A 324 0.50 -15.47 -8.19
C PRO A 324 2.03 -15.48 -8.34
N CYS A 325 2.78 -16.12 -7.45
CA CYS A 325 4.24 -16.20 -7.58
C CYS A 325 4.65 -16.96 -8.84
N GLY A 326 3.90 -18.00 -9.24
CA GLY A 326 4.10 -18.69 -10.51
C GLY A 326 3.74 -17.82 -11.72
N GLY A 327 2.63 -17.07 -11.64
CA GLY A 327 2.18 -16.14 -12.67
C GLY A 327 3.16 -15.00 -12.96
N SER A 328 3.96 -14.59 -11.97
CA SER A 328 4.95 -13.52 -12.10
C SER A 328 5.96 -13.74 -13.24
N THR A 329 6.38 -14.99 -13.48
CA THR A 329 7.38 -15.32 -14.51
C THR A 329 6.85 -15.10 -15.92
N LEU A 330 5.57 -15.43 -16.15
CA LEU A 330 4.88 -15.13 -17.40
C LEU A 330 4.63 -13.62 -17.56
N ALA A 331 4.23 -12.95 -16.49
CA ALA A 331 4.05 -11.49 -16.48
C ALA A 331 5.35 -10.79 -16.89
N ALA A 332 6.48 -11.25 -16.35
CA ALA A 332 7.81 -10.73 -16.69
C ALA A 332 8.17 -10.95 -18.16
N LEU A 333 7.93 -12.15 -18.69
CA LEU A 333 8.19 -12.45 -20.10
C LEU A 333 7.35 -11.58 -21.04
N ARG A 334 6.07 -11.36 -20.72
CA ARG A 334 5.16 -10.49 -21.50
C ARG A 334 5.55 -9.01 -21.42
N ARG A 335 6.16 -8.59 -20.32
CA ARG A 335 6.64 -7.22 -20.13
C ARG A 335 7.82 -6.85 -21.05
N LEU A 336 8.63 -7.83 -21.48
CA LEU A 336 9.81 -7.56 -22.32
C LEU A 336 9.41 -6.97 -23.68
N THR A 337 9.95 -5.80 -23.99
CA THR A 337 9.78 -5.16 -25.30
C THR A 337 10.59 -5.88 -26.39
N PRO A 338 10.34 -5.62 -27.69
CA PRO A 338 11.18 -6.15 -28.76
C PRO A 338 12.67 -5.82 -28.59
N THR A 339 13.00 -4.64 -28.08
CA THR A 339 14.38 -4.22 -27.78
C THR A 339 14.97 -5.07 -26.66
N ASP A 340 14.22 -5.27 -25.56
CA ASP A 340 14.67 -6.09 -24.43
C ASP A 340 14.93 -7.53 -24.86
N LYS A 341 14.01 -8.11 -25.65
CA LYS A 341 14.14 -9.46 -26.21
C LYS A 341 15.39 -9.59 -27.09
N SER A 342 15.65 -8.58 -27.93
CA SER A 342 16.86 -8.56 -28.76
C SER A 342 18.14 -8.47 -27.92
N GLN A 343 18.14 -7.69 -26.82
CA GLN A 343 19.29 -7.57 -25.92
C GLN A 343 19.58 -8.89 -25.18
N LEU A 344 18.52 -9.65 -24.86
CA LEU A 344 18.62 -11.02 -24.33
C LEU A 344 18.95 -12.08 -25.40
N GLY A 345 19.06 -11.69 -26.68
CA GLY A 345 19.40 -12.60 -27.78
C GLY A 345 18.26 -13.53 -28.21
N LEU A 346 17.01 -13.22 -27.86
CA LEU A 346 15.85 -14.04 -28.18
C LEU A 346 15.48 -13.91 -29.65
N ASN A 347 15.15 -15.03 -30.28
CA ASN A 347 14.75 -15.14 -31.67
C ASN A 347 13.72 -16.28 -31.86
N ASP A 348 13.33 -16.52 -33.11
CA ASP A 348 12.34 -17.51 -33.52
C ASP A 348 12.73 -18.98 -33.23
N LYS A 349 13.98 -19.24 -32.83
CA LYS A 349 14.47 -20.56 -32.41
C LYS A 349 14.65 -20.67 -30.90
N SER A 350 14.45 -19.59 -30.15
CA SER A 350 14.74 -19.58 -28.72
C SER A 350 13.77 -20.45 -27.92
N THR A 351 14.32 -21.18 -26.95
CA THR A 351 13.60 -21.96 -25.95
C THR A 351 13.61 -21.24 -24.60
N ILE A 352 12.42 -20.93 -24.08
CA ILE A 352 12.22 -20.20 -22.82
C ILE A 352 11.63 -21.14 -21.77
N VAL A 353 12.15 -21.10 -20.54
CA VAL A 353 11.59 -21.82 -19.40
C VAL A 353 11.13 -20.84 -18.31
N LEU A 354 9.88 -20.98 -17.90
CA LEU A 354 9.24 -20.26 -16.81
C LEU A 354 9.09 -21.20 -15.61
N PHE A 355 9.26 -20.69 -14.38
CA PHE A 355 9.06 -21.47 -13.17
C PHE A 355 7.75 -21.12 -12.47
N CYS A 356 6.79 -22.05 -12.46
CA CYS A 356 5.55 -21.91 -11.70
C CYS A 356 5.76 -22.50 -10.30
N THR A 357 6.11 -21.64 -9.34
CA THR A 357 6.64 -22.05 -8.03
C THR A 357 5.60 -22.36 -6.97
N GLU A 358 4.31 -22.11 -7.24
CA GLU A 358 3.24 -22.38 -6.28
C GLU A 358 1.90 -22.66 -6.97
N ARG A 359 1.04 -23.40 -6.27
CA ARG A 359 -0.37 -23.60 -6.59
C ARG A 359 -1.22 -22.36 -6.28
N SER A 360 -2.38 -22.27 -6.92
CA SER A 360 -3.43 -21.29 -6.60
C SER A 360 -3.83 -21.27 -5.12
N ARG A 361 -4.31 -20.10 -4.71
CA ARG A 361 -4.84 -19.78 -3.39
C ARG A 361 -5.81 -18.59 -3.51
N ASP A 362 -6.59 -18.34 -2.46
CA ASP A 362 -7.47 -17.17 -2.42
C ASP A 362 -6.69 -15.85 -2.22
N TYR A 363 -7.13 -14.80 -2.92
CA TYR A 363 -6.66 -13.42 -2.80
C TYR A 363 -7.68 -12.45 -3.41
N ASP A 364 -7.65 -11.18 -2.99
CA ASP A 364 -8.46 -10.12 -3.60
C ASP A 364 -7.97 -9.81 -5.01
N ILE A 365 -8.89 -9.59 -5.95
CA ILE A 365 -8.54 -9.26 -7.34
C ILE A 365 -7.91 -7.86 -7.36
N PRO A 366 -6.64 -7.72 -7.79
CA PRO A 366 -5.96 -6.44 -7.81
C PRO A 366 -6.51 -5.53 -8.91
N TYR A 367 -6.43 -4.21 -8.70
CA TYR A 367 -6.66 -3.22 -9.75
C TYR A 367 -5.40 -2.99 -10.58
N SER A 368 -5.58 -2.63 -11.86
CA SER A 368 -4.46 -2.25 -12.72
C SER A 368 -3.83 -0.94 -12.25
N VAL A 369 -2.52 -0.96 -12.04
CA VAL A 369 -1.69 0.21 -11.68
C VAL A 369 -1.03 0.87 -12.90
N SER A 370 -1.29 0.35 -14.10
CA SER A 370 -0.66 0.81 -15.35
C SER A 370 -1.25 2.11 -15.91
N HIS A 371 -2.35 2.61 -15.34
CA HIS A 371 -3.02 3.83 -15.80
C HIS A 371 -2.13 5.06 -15.59
N ASP A 372 -1.63 5.63 -16.69
CA ASP A 372 -0.91 6.91 -16.74
C ASP A 372 -1.84 8.10 -17.01
N HIS A 373 -3.11 7.84 -17.37
CA HIS A 373 -4.11 8.87 -17.66
C HIS A 373 -4.92 9.19 -16.40
N PRO A 374 -5.07 10.47 -16.01
CA PRO A 374 -5.68 10.84 -14.72
C PRO A 374 -7.16 10.45 -14.62
N VAL A 375 -7.89 10.44 -15.75
CA VAL A 375 -9.30 10.00 -15.79
C VAL A 375 -9.43 8.51 -15.47
N ALA A 376 -8.62 7.64 -16.09
CA ALA A 376 -8.66 6.20 -15.82
C ALA A 376 -8.19 5.87 -14.39
N LEU A 377 -7.23 6.65 -13.88
CA LEU A 377 -6.81 6.58 -12.48
C LEU A 377 -7.96 6.98 -11.54
N THR A 378 -8.69 8.06 -11.85
CA THR A 378 -9.88 8.49 -11.10
C THR A 378 -10.93 7.38 -11.06
N GLN A 379 -11.26 6.75 -12.20
CA GLN A 379 -12.21 5.62 -12.22
C GLN A 379 -11.77 4.48 -11.27
N THR A 380 -10.46 4.24 -11.17
CA THR A 380 -9.93 3.20 -10.30
C THR A 380 -10.03 3.59 -8.83
N LEU A 381 -9.67 4.83 -8.47
CA LEU A 381 -9.79 5.33 -7.09
C LEU A 381 -11.25 5.36 -6.61
N VAL A 382 -12.20 5.76 -7.48
CA VAL A 382 -13.64 5.77 -7.17
C VAL A 382 -14.17 4.36 -6.90
N ARG A 383 -13.66 3.34 -7.60
CA ARG A 383 -14.06 1.93 -7.39
C ARG A 383 -13.56 1.34 -6.08
N ILE A 384 -12.61 1.99 -5.42
CA ILE A 384 -12.10 1.56 -4.11
C ILE A 384 -12.91 2.26 -3.02
N ASN A 385 -13.67 1.49 -2.25
CA ASN A 385 -14.39 2.01 -1.09
C ASN A 385 -13.39 2.47 -0.02
N SER A 386 -13.39 3.77 0.26
CA SER A 386 -12.57 4.40 1.29
C SER A 386 -13.41 5.30 2.20
N ALA A 387 -14.71 4.99 2.33
CA ALA A 387 -15.59 5.76 3.19
C ALA A 387 -15.07 5.74 4.63
N SER A 388 -15.08 6.93 5.25
CA SER A 388 -14.59 7.13 6.61
C SER A 388 -15.36 6.26 7.62
N PRO A 389 -14.69 5.50 8.51
CA PRO A 389 -15.33 4.71 9.56
C PRO A 389 -16.09 5.56 10.58
N ASP A 390 -15.79 6.86 10.70
CA ASP A 390 -16.39 7.74 11.70
C ASP A 390 -17.68 8.43 11.21
N LEU A 391 -18.08 8.20 9.96
CA LEU A 391 -19.20 8.90 9.32
C LEU A 391 -20.36 7.96 8.95
N GLY A 392 -21.59 8.47 9.13
CA GLY A 392 -22.82 7.75 8.83
C GLY A 392 -23.28 6.79 9.93
N SER A 393 -24.46 6.19 9.75
CA SER A 393 -25.01 5.19 10.68
C SER A 393 -24.36 3.80 10.61
N SER A 394 -23.54 3.54 9.58
CA SER A 394 -22.74 2.33 9.42
C SER A 394 -21.31 2.75 9.10
N PRO A 395 -20.31 2.30 9.89
CA PRO A 395 -18.92 2.61 9.63
C PRO A 395 -18.48 2.16 8.24
N GLY A 396 -17.75 3.04 7.53
CA GLY A 396 -17.04 2.68 6.31
C GLY A 396 -15.80 1.81 6.58
N PRO A 397 -15.17 1.27 5.51
CA PRO A 397 -14.02 0.36 5.65
C PRO A 397 -12.69 1.08 5.98
N GLY A 398 -12.64 2.41 5.91
CA GLY A 398 -11.40 3.20 6.05
C GLY A 398 -10.51 3.16 4.81
N GLU A 399 -9.31 3.74 4.95
CA GLU A 399 -8.47 4.18 3.83
C GLU A 399 -7.41 3.15 3.43
N THR A 400 -7.29 2.04 4.17
CA THR A 400 -6.22 1.04 3.96
C THR A 400 -6.19 0.49 2.54
N ALA A 401 -7.34 0.20 1.92
CA ALA A 401 -7.39 -0.37 0.58
C ALA A 401 -6.93 0.63 -0.49
N ILE A 402 -7.39 1.88 -0.42
CA ILE A 402 -7.01 2.93 -1.39
C ILE A 402 -5.54 3.35 -1.19
N ALA A 403 -5.08 3.42 0.06
CA ALA A 403 -3.68 3.68 0.38
C ALA A 403 -2.73 2.62 -0.22
N ARG A 404 -3.07 1.33 -0.10
CA ARG A 404 -2.30 0.23 -0.74
C ARG A 404 -2.26 0.35 -2.26
N TYR A 405 -3.37 0.73 -2.88
CA TYR A 405 -3.41 0.96 -4.33
C TYR A 405 -2.49 2.12 -4.73
N ILE A 406 -2.53 3.23 -4.00
CA ILE A 406 -1.66 4.40 -4.24
C ILE A 406 -0.19 4.01 -4.14
N VAL A 407 0.21 3.28 -3.07
CA VAL A 407 1.59 2.76 -2.94
C VAL A 407 1.96 1.89 -4.14
N SER A 408 1.10 0.94 -4.51
CA SER A 408 1.35 0.06 -5.65
C SER A 408 1.52 0.82 -6.96
N TRP A 409 0.72 1.90 -7.16
CA TRP A 409 0.81 2.76 -8.33
C TRP A 409 2.11 3.58 -8.37
N LEU A 410 2.58 4.07 -7.23
CA LEU A 410 3.83 4.82 -7.09
C LEU A 410 5.05 3.89 -7.27
N GLU A 411 5.06 2.72 -6.63
CA GLU A 411 6.13 1.72 -6.71
C GLU A 411 6.28 1.15 -8.12
N HIS A 412 5.16 0.96 -8.85
CA HIS A 412 5.20 0.59 -10.28
C HIS A 412 6.05 1.55 -11.12
N ARG A 413 6.19 2.81 -10.66
CA ARG A 413 6.92 3.91 -11.30
C ARG A 413 8.25 4.21 -10.59
N ASP A 414 8.65 3.38 -9.62
CA ASP A 414 9.83 3.56 -8.76
C ASP A 414 9.84 4.93 -8.05
N ILE A 415 8.67 5.49 -7.74
CA ILE A 415 8.55 6.71 -6.95
C ILE A 415 8.70 6.32 -5.48
N GLU A 416 9.49 7.09 -4.72
CA GLU A 416 9.70 6.85 -3.29
C GLU A 416 8.36 6.94 -2.53
N THR A 417 8.06 5.96 -1.68
CA THR A 417 6.80 5.89 -0.94
C THR A 417 6.99 5.74 0.56
N HIS A 418 6.09 6.34 1.34
CA HIS A 418 6.05 6.26 2.80
C HIS A 418 4.62 6.06 3.30
N TRP A 419 4.46 5.10 4.21
CA TRP A 419 3.20 4.77 4.86
C TRP A 419 3.14 5.44 6.24
N ILE A 420 2.22 6.39 6.42
CA ILE A 420 2.07 7.16 7.67
C ILE A 420 0.75 6.74 8.33
N GLU A 421 0.84 6.00 9.44
CA GLU A 421 -0.33 5.47 10.15
C GLU A 421 -0.09 5.48 11.66
N TYR A 422 -0.61 6.50 12.34
CA TYR A 422 -0.62 6.57 13.81
C TYR A 422 -1.87 5.94 14.43
N GLU A 423 -2.97 5.87 13.66
CA GLU A 423 -4.22 5.22 14.03
C GLU A 423 -4.49 4.07 13.05
N LYS A 424 -4.66 2.86 13.58
CA LYS A 424 -4.87 1.66 12.76
C LYS A 424 -6.11 1.82 11.88
N GLY A 425 -5.96 1.62 10.58
CA GLY A 425 -7.00 1.74 9.58
C GLY A 425 -7.07 3.10 8.90
N ARG A 426 -6.29 4.10 9.37
CA ARG A 426 -6.25 5.49 8.87
C ARG A 426 -4.91 5.89 8.21
N PRO A 427 -4.37 5.11 7.26
CA PRO A 427 -3.08 5.42 6.67
C PRO A 427 -3.15 6.60 5.69
N SER A 428 -2.19 7.51 5.80
CA SER A 428 -1.84 8.50 4.78
C SER A 428 -0.60 8.05 4.01
N ILE A 429 -0.52 8.36 2.72
CA ILE A 429 0.59 7.98 1.86
C ILE A 429 1.34 9.22 1.39
N VAL A 430 2.66 9.21 1.57
CA VAL A 430 3.55 10.22 1.01
C VAL A 430 4.33 9.61 -0.16
N GLY A 431 4.24 10.24 -1.33
CA GLY A 431 5.03 9.91 -2.52
C GLY A 431 6.01 11.02 -2.84
N VAL A 432 7.27 10.71 -3.17
CA VAL A 432 8.29 11.73 -3.41
C VAL A 432 9.01 11.56 -4.75
N ALA A 433 8.92 12.60 -5.58
CA ALA A 433 9.81 12.80 -6.70
C ALA A 433 10.96 13.70 -6.25
N ARG A 434 12.08 13.07 -5.85
CA ARG A 434 13.26 13.77 -5.35
C ARG A 434 13.90 14.64 -6.44
N GLY A 435 14.16 15.89 -6.08
CA GLY A 435 14.96 16.81 -6.88
C GLY A 435 16.47 16.61 -6.66
N SER A 436 17.28 17.29 -7.45
CA SER A 436 18.75 17.26 -7.32
C SER A 436 19.29 18.11 -6.17
N GLY A 437 18.45 18.91 -5.50
CA GLY A 437 18.79 19.80 -4.39
C GLY A 437 18.88 21.29 -4.76
N GLY A 438 18.59 22.14 -3.77
CA GLY A 438 18.73 23.60 -3.84
C GLY A 438 17.61 24.35 -4.59
N GLY A 439 16.55 23.67 -5.00
CA GLY A 439 15.29 24.26 -5.49
C GLY A 439 14.22 24.30 -4.39
N LYS A 440 13.07 24.94 -4.67
CA LYS A 440 11.92 24.95 -3.76
C LYS A 440 11.09 23.69 -3.90
N SER A 441 10.57 23.19 -2.80
CA SER A 441 9.76 21.99 -2.71
C SER A 441 8.26 22.28 -2.78
N LEU A 442 7.50 21.45 -3.49
CA LEU A 442 6.05 21.59 -3.67
C LEU A 442 5.32 20.37 -3.13
N MET A 443 4.29 20.59 -2.31
CA MET A 443 3.37 19.53 -1.87
C MET A 443 2.07 19.57 -2.68
N LEU A 444 1.68 18.43 -3.23
CA LEU A 444 0.38 18.18 -3.82
C LEU A 444 -0.43 17.39 -2.79
N ASN A 445 -1.38 18.03 -2.13
CA ASN A 445 -2.15 17.45 -1.03
C ASN A 445 -3.59 17.15 -1.49
N GLY A 446 -4.13 16.05 -0.99
CA GLY A 446 -5.53 15.70 -1.20
C GLY A 446 -5.94 14.48 -0.41
N HIS A 447 -7.18 14.47 0.07
CA HIS A 447 -7.68 13.40 0.92
C HIS A 447 -8.18 12.20 0.11
N ILE A 448 -8.06 11.01 0.71
CA ILE A 448 -8.38 9.72 0.08
C ILE A 448 -9.58 9.02 0.72
N ASP A 449 -10.05 9.50 1.86
CA ASP A 449 -11.33 9.14 2.43
C ASP A 449 -12.49 9.80 1.71
N THR A 450 -13.70 9.30 1.93
CA THR A 450 -14.94 9.94 1.48
C THR A 450 -15.97 9.91 2.60
N VAL A 451 -17.02 10.73 2.51
CA VAL A 451 -18.24 10.48 3.28
C VAL A 451 -18.87 9.11 2.97
N THR A 452 -19.89 8.75 3.75
CA THR A 452 -20.64 7.50 3.61
C THR A 452 -21.20 7.29 2.20
N LEU A 453 -21.28 6.02 1.78
CA LEU A 453 -21.93 5.59 0.55
C LEU A 453 -23.46 5.50 0.69
N MET A 454 -23.98 5.57 1.92
CA MET A 454 -25.41 5.43 2.16
C MET A 454 -26.19 6.61 1.58
N GLY A 455 -27.33 6.30 0.96
CA GLY A 455 -28.20 7.31 0.35
C GLY A 455 -27.79 7.75 -1.05
N TYR A 456 -26.69 7.22 -1.60
CA TYR A 456 -26.36 7.36 -3.01
C TYR A 456 -27.39 6.62 -3.88
N THR A 457 -27.83 7.21 -4.99
CA THR A 457 -28.97 6.72 -5.78
C THR A 457 -28.65 5.44 -6.55
N ASP A 458 -27.53 5.46 -7.27
CA ASP A 458 -27.04 4.33 -8.09
C ASP A 458 -25.86 3.63 -7.40
N ASP A 459 -25.00 2.95 -8.16
CA ASP A 459 -23.75 2.39 -7.65
C ASP A 459 -22.75 3.52 -7.30
N PRO A 460 -22.49 3.77 -6.00
CA PRO A 460 -21.60 4.85 -5.57
C PRO A 460 -20.13 4.60 -5.95
N LEU A 461 -19.76 3.38 -6.33
CA LEU A 461 -18.39 3.00 -6.68
C LEU A 461 -18.23 2.74 -8.19
N SER A 462 -19.17 3.21 -9.01
CA SER A 462 -19.24 2.81 -10.42
C SER A 462 -18.03 3.27 -11.26
N GLY A 463 -17.58 4.52 -11.04
CA GLY A 463 -16.59 5.18 -11.88
C GLY A 463 -17.01 5.26 -13.34
N LYS A 464 -18.32 5.28 -13.64
CA LYS A 464 -18.85 5.32 -15.01
C LYS A 464 -18.68 6.71 -15.60
N ILE A 465 -18.42 6.78 -16.90
CA ILE A 465 -18.36 8.04 -17.65
C ILE A 465 -19.58 8.12 -18.55
N VAL A 466 -20.37 9.19 -18.41
CA VAL A 466 -21.56 9.48 -19.22
C VAL A 466 -21.53 10.96 -19.60
N ASP A 467 -21.63 11.28 -20.88
CA ASP A 467 -21.68 12.66 -21.40
C ASP A 467 -20.58 13.58 -20.86
N GLY A 468 -19.34 13.07 -20.77
CA GLY A 468 -18.17 13.83 -20.29
C GLY A 468 -18.06 13.96 -18.77
N ARG A 469 -18.95 13.32 -18.00
CA ARG A 469 -18.96 13.31 -16.54
C ARG A 469 -18.61 11.94 -16.00
N LEU A 470 -17.72 11.88 -15.01
CA LEU A 470 -17.38 10.66 -14.28
C LEU A 470 -18.16 10.63 -12.97
N TYR A 471 -18.92 9.55 -12.75
CA TYR A 471 -19.83 9.37 -11.61
C TYR A 471 -19.29 8.44 -10.53
N GLY A 472 -19.58 8.78 -9.28
CA GLY A 472 -19.35 7.97 -8.09
C GLY A 472 -19.03 8.83 -6.86
N ARG A 473 -19.18 8.28 -5.66
CA ARG A 473 -18.78 8.94 -4.41
C ARG A 473 -17.28 9.21 -4.41
N GLY A 474 -16.93 10.45 -4.11
CA GLY A 474 -15.59 10.98 -4.10
C GLY A 474 -14.98 11.15 -5.49
N SER A 475 -15.79 11.06 -6.56
CA SER A 475 -15.35 11.39 -7.91
C SER A 475 -14.96 12.87 -8.03
N ALA A 476 -15.77 13.76 -7.46
CA ALA A 476 -15.45 15.17 -7.30
C ALA A 476 -14.66 15.41 -6.00
N ASP A 477 -15.04 14.74 -4.90
CA ASP A 477 -14.60 15.06 -3.52
C ASP A 477 -13.81 13.93 -2.82
N MET A 478 -12.49 13.83 -2.97
CA MET A 478 -11.66 14.58 -3.93
C MET A 478 -10.73 13.69 -4.77
N LYS A 479 -11.14 12.44 -5.03
CA LYS A 479 -10.27 11.42 -5.67
C LYS A 479 -9.80 11.80 -7.07
N SER A 480 -10.53 12.63 -7.81
CA SER A 480 -10.06 13.16 -9.10
C SER A 480 -8.90 14.12 -8.95
N GLY A 481 -8.93 14.99 -7.93
CA GLY A 481 -7.80 15.85 -7.54
C GLY A 481 -6.57 15.03 -7.13
N VAL A 482 -6.78 13.98 -6.32
CA VAL A 482 -5.70 13.04 -5.96
C VAL A 482 -5.12 12.33 -7.19
N ALA A 483 -5.96 11.86 -8.11
CA ALA A 483 -5.50 11.24 -9.35
C ALA A 483 -4.68 12.22 -10.21
N ALA A 484 -5.11 13.47 -10.32
CA ALA A 484 -4.38 14.52 -11.01
C ALA A 484 -3.00 14.77 -10.36
N ALA A 485 -2.96 14.87 -9.02
CA ALA A 485 -1.74 15.04 -8.26
C ALA A 485 -0.77 13.86 -8.41
N MET A 486 -1.27 12.62 -8.40
CA MET A 486 -0.47 11.40 -8.63
C MET A 486 0.20 11.43 -10.02
N VAL A 487 -0.56 11.77 -11.07
CA VAL A 487 -0.02 11.86 -12.44
C VAL A 487 0.97 13.02 -12.57
N ALA A 488 0.68 14.17 -11.95
CA ALA A 488 1.60 15.31 -11.93
C ALA A 488 2.94 14.98 -11.25
N LEU A 489 2.90 14.25 -10.12
CA LEU A 489 4.11 13.75 -9.46
C LEU A 489 4.94 12.84 -10.38
N ALA A 490 4.29 11.89 -11.07
CA ALA A 490 4.97 10.99 -12.00
C ALA A 490 5.55 11.72 -13.21
N ASN A 491 4.94 12.82 -13.65
CA ASN A 491 5.49 13.70 -14.68
C ASN A 491 6.68 14.48 -14.14
N ALA A 492 6.58 15.07 -12.94
CA ALA A 492 7.64 15.83 -12.30
C ALA A 492 8.94 15.02 -12.12
N LYS A 493 8.84 13.73 -11.75
CA LYS A 493 9.99 12.81 -11.66
C LYS A 493 10.84 12.77 -12.94
N LYS A 494 10.23 12.97 -14.11
CA LYS A 494 10.92 12.91 -15.42
C LYS A 494 11.61 14.22 -15.80
N LEU A 495 11.34 15.32 -15.09
CA LEU A 495 11.82 16.64 -15.44
C LEU A 495 13.22 16.95 -14.88
N GLY A 496 13.72 16.16 -13.92
CA GLY A 496 15.05 16.39 -13.32
C GLY A 496 15.13 17.71 -12.55
N LEU A 497 14.09 18.02 -11.76
CA LEU A 497 13.94 19.26 -11.00
C LEU A 497 14.97 19.37 -9.87
N ARG A 498 15.19 20.58 -9.36
CA ARG A 498 16.08 20.82 -8.21
C ARG A 498 15.37 20.69 -6.87
N GLY A 499 14.10 21.06 -6.82
CA GLY A 499 13.24 20.90 -5.65
C GLY A 499 12.47 19.59 -5.66
N ASP A 500 12.10 19.10 -4.48
CA ASP A 500 11.27 17.92 -4.32
C ASP A 500 9.81 18.23 -4.66
N VAL A 501 9.15 17.31 -5.36
CA VAL A 501 7.68 17.31 -5.49
C VAL A 501 7.13 16.17 -4.64
N ILE A 502 6.20 16.49 -3.76
CA ILE A 502 5.71 15.58 -2.71
C ILE A 502 4.21 15.42 -2.91
N LEU A 503 3.72 14.20 -3.06
CA LEU A 503 2.30 13.88 -2.92
C LEU A 503 2.01 13.59 -1.44
N ALA A 504 0.99 14.22 -0.88
CA ALA A 504 0.42 13.89 0.42
C ALA A 504 -1.04 13.43 0.21
N ALA A 505 -1.24 12.12 0.09
CA ALA A 505 -2.55 11.50 -0.04
C ALA A 505 -3.06 11.09 1.34
N VAL A 506 -3.95 11.90 1.92
CA VAL A 506 -4.20 11.92 3.38
C VAL A 506 -5.54 11.30 3.79
N ALA A 507 -5.56 10.66 4.96
CA ALA A 507 -6.77 10.09 5.54
C ALA A 507 -7.56 11.11 6.38
N ASP A 508 -8.83 10.79 6.62
CA ASP A 508 -9.69 11.41 7.64
C ASP A 508 -10.01 12.91 7.45
N GLU A 509 -9.90 13.49 6.26
CA GLU A 509 -10.25 14.92 6.05
C GLU A 509 -11.72 15.17 6.39
N GLU A 510 -12.60 14.28 5.94
CA GLU A 510 -14.07 14.38 6.01
C GLU A 510 -14.62 14.32 7.44
N SER A 511 -13.74 14.08 8.43
CA SER A 511 -14.07 13.97 9.84
C SER A 511 -13.27 14.96 10.68
N LEU A 512 -12.04 14.61 11.06
CA LEU A 512 -11.21 15.42 11.97
C LEU A 512 -9.92 15.91 11.31
N SER A 513 -9.68 15.58 10.05
CA SER A 513 -8.50 15.97 9.27
C SER A 513 -7.19 15.58 9.93
N LYS A 514 -7.16 14.37 10.51
CA LYS A 514 -5.97 13.83 11.20
C LYS A 514 -4.83 13.54 10.22
N GLY A 515 -5.13 13.10 8.99
CA GLY A 515 -4.12 12.62 8.05
C GLY A 515 -3.07 13.67 7.66
N THR A 516 -3.48 14.89 7.31
CA THR A 516 -2.52 15.98 7.06
C THR A 516 -1.71 16.32 8.31
N GLY A 517 -2.36 16.36 9.48
CA GLY A 517 -1.67 16.53 10.76
C GLY A 517 -0.61 15.44 11.03
N ASP A 518 -0.91 14.19 10.69
CA ASP A 518 0.00 13.05 10.86
C ASP A 518 1.16 13.08 9.86
N VAL A 519 0.92 13.46 8.61
CA VAL A 519 1.98 13.70 7.61
C VAL A 519 2.93 14.81 8.08
N LEU A 520 2.39 15.91 8.61
CA LEU A 520 3.18 17.00 9.19
C LEU A 520 3.91 16.54 10.46
N ARG A 521 3.27 15.76 11.33
CA ARG A 521 3.92 15.18 12.53
C ARG A 521 5.09 14.26 12.16
N ALA A 522 4.96 13.50 11.08
CA ALA A 522 6.03 12.64 10.56
C ALA A 522 7.21 13.42 9.96
N GLY A 523 7.11 14.75 9.85
CA GLY A 523 8.21 15.63 9.45
C GLY A 523 8.20 16.04 7.97
N TRP A 524 7.18 15.64 7.21
CA TRP A 524 7.07 16.06 5.81
C TRP A 524 6.71 17.54 5.73
N ARG A 525 7.49 18.30 4.94
CA ARG A 525 7.33 19.75 4.73
C ARG A 525 7.58 20.09 3.26
N ALA A 526 7.10 21.25 2.84
CA ALA A 526 7.37 21.85 1.54
C ALA A 526 7.40 23.38 1.65
N ASP A 527 7.93 24.08 0.64
CA ASP A 527 7.90 25.56 0.59
C ASP A 527 6.50 26.09 0.24
N ALA A 528 5.73 25.31 -0.53
CA ALA A 528 4.36 25.62 -0.89
C ALA A 528 3.54 24.33 -1.10
N ALA A 529 2.21 24.46 -1.11
CA ALA A 529 1.30 23.36 -1.36
C ALA A 529 0.12 23.76 -2.25
N VAL A 530 -0.36 22.82 -3.05
CA VAL A 530 -1.68 22.90 -3.73
C VAL A 530 -2.56 21.77 -3.19
N VAL A 531 -3.69 22.13 -2.59
CA VAL A 531 -4.74 21.20 -2.15
C VAL A 531 -5.77 21.07 -3.27
N SER A 532 -5.96 19.87 -3.79
CA SER A 532 -6.61 19.65 -5.10
C SER A 532 -8.14 19.50 -5.04
N GLU A 533 -8.81 20.20 -4.11
CA GLU A 533 -10.27 20.12 -3.89
C GLU A 533 -11.08 20.49 -5.13
N PRO A 534 -12.37 20.09 -5.25
CA PRO A 534 -13.21 20.44 -6.38
C PRO A 534 -13.62 21.92 -6.36
N THR A 535 -12.72 22.81 -6.77
CA THR A 535 -12.89 24.27 -6.73
C THR A 535 -13.50 24.87 -7.99
N ASP A 536 -14.10 24.06 -8.86
CA ASP A 536 -14.62 24.51 -10.16
C ASP A 536 -13.57 25.23 -11.04
N LEU A 537 -12.31 24.77 -10.94
CA LEU A 537 -11.14 25.37 -11.59
C LEU A 537 -10.77 26.78 -11.08
N GLU A 538 -11.42 27.30 -10.04
CA GLU A 538 -11.07 28.56 -9.39
C GLU A 538 -9.93 28.37 -8.38
N ILE A 539 -9.01 29.33 -8.30
CA ILE A 539 -7.94 29.31 -7.30
C ILE A 539 -8.51 29.91 -6.02
N ASN A 540 -8.71 29.08 -4.99
CA ASN A 540 -9.08 29.60 -3.68
C ASN A 540 -7.84 29.94 -2.86
N HIS A 541 -7.65 31.24 -2.62
CA HIS A 541 -6.51 31.76 -1.86
C HIS A 541 -6.81 31.96 -0.37
N ALA A 542 -8.06 31.78 0.03
CA ALA A 542 -8.53 31.90 1.40
C ALA A 542 -9.69 30.93 1.63
N HIS A 543 -9.87 30.50 2.88
CA HIS A 543 -11.07 29.76 3.27
C HIS A 543 -11.52 30.05 4.71
N LYS A 544 -12.81 29.82 4.99
CA LYS A 544 -13.38 30.00 6.32
C LYS A 544 -12.86 28.96 7.30
N GLY A 545 -12.77 29.35 8.57
CA GLY A 545 -12.63 28.45 9.71
C GLY A 545 -13.99 28.04 10.25
N TYR A 546 -14.00 27.15 11.24
CA TYR A 546 -15.19 26.85 12.01
C TYR A 546 -14.87 26.31 13.40
N CYS A 547 -15.82 26.47 14.33
CA CYS A 547 -15.77 25.78 15.60
C CYS A 547 -17.16 25.30 16.00
N HIS A 548 -17.17 24.25 16.84
CA HIS A 548 -18.35 23.76 17.52
C HIS A 548 -18.31 24.22 18.97
N VAL A 549 -19.37 24.89 19.41
CA VAL A 549 -19.54 25.37 20.77
C VAL A 549 -20.68 24.58 21.41
N GLU A 550 -20.36 23.86 22.48
CA GLU A 550 -21.35 23.22 23.35
C GLU A 550 -21.83 24.24 24.39
N ILE A 551 -23.15 24.40 24.50
CA ILE A 551 -23.80 25.25 25.48
C ILE A 551 -24.67 24.38 26.37
N LYS A 552 -24.34 24.32 27.65
CA LYS A 552 -25.14 23.62 28.67
C LYS A 552 -25.97 24.61 29.44
N VAL A 553 -27.28 24.47 29.35
CA VAL A 553 -28.27 25.28 30.06
C VAL A 553 -28.79 24.45 31.24
N TYR A 554 -28.73 25.03 32.43
CA TYR A 554 -29.11 24.36 33.67
C TYR A 554 -30.50 24.78 34.14
N GLY A 555 -31.20 23.80 34.72
CA GLY A 555 -32.46 23.95 35.41
C GLY A 555 -32.43 23.24 36.76
N LEU A 556 -33.61 22.89 37.27
CA LEU A 556 -33.80 22.17 38.52
C LEU A 556 -34.94 21.17 38.34
N ALA A 557 -34.63 19.88 38.46
CA ALA A 557 -35.62 18.83 38.32
C ALA A 557 -36.66 18.87 39.45
N ALA A 558 -37.93 18.78 39.05
CA ALA A 558 -39.06 18.67 39.95
C ALA A 558 -40.19 17.90 39.24
N HIS A 559 -41.08 17.28 40.02
CA HIS A 559 -42.29 16.68 39.45
C HIS A 559 -43.10 17.76 38.69
N GLY A 560 -43.67 17.44 37.53
CA GLY A 560 -44.32 18.40 36.63
C GLY A 560 -45.50 19.16 37.23
N SER A 561 -46.08 18.66 38.33
CA SER A 561 -47.10 19.38 39.10
C SER A 561 -46.55 20.39 40.12
N ARG A 562 -45.23 20.40 40.35
CA ARG A 562 -44.52 21.24 41.33
C ARG A 562 -43.73 22.33 40.64
N ALA A 563 -44.43 23.17 39.89
CA ALA A 563 -43.89 24.34 39.20
C ALA A 563 -43.18 25.33 40.16
N ASP A 564 -43.52 25.29 41.45
CA ASP A 564 -42.90 26.10 42.50
C ASP A 564 -41.47 25.65 42.88
N LEU A 565 -41.08 24.42 42.50
CA LEU A 565 -39.77 23.83 42.84
C LEU A 565 -38.85 23.63 41.64
N GLY A 566 -39.39 23.68 40.42
CA GLY A 566 -38.64 23.37 39.20
C GLY A 566 -38.12 24.61 38.48
N VAL A 567 -37.00 24.45 37.77
CA VAL A 567 -36.51 25.42 36.78
C VAL A 567 -36.36 24.67 35.47
N ASP A 568 -37.03 25.12 34.43
CA ASP A 568 -37.09 24.41 33.15
C ASP A 568 -35.89 24.76 32.26
N ALA A 569 -34.92 23.84 32.17
CA ALA A 569 -33.75 24.02 31.31
C ALA A 569 -34.08 24.13 29.81
N ILE A 570 -35.15 23.48 29.33
CA ILE A 570 -35.54 23.51 27.91
C ILE A 570 -36.15 24.87 27.56
N VAL A 571 -37.02 25.41 28.42
CA VAL A 571 -37.57 26.76 28.25
C VAL A 571 -36.44 27.79 28.31
N ASN A 572 -35.51 27.65 29.26
CA ASN A 572 -34.33 28.52 29.37
C ASN A 572 -33.43 28.46 28.12
N ALA A 573 -33.24 27.27 27.53
CA ALA A 573 -32.52 27.11 26.28
C ALA A 573 -33.16 27.90 25.13
N GLY A 574 -34.49 28.04 25.11
CA GLY A 574 -35.20 28.87 24.16
C GLY A 574 -34.77 30.35 24.19
N HIS A 575 -34.50 30.90 25.38
CA HIS A 575 -34.02 32.28 25.52
C HIS A 575 -32.62 32.46 24.92
N PHE A 576 -31.73 31.50 25.15
CA PHE A 576 -30.39 31.50 24.55
C PHE A 576 -30.46 31.41 23.02
N LEU A 577 -31.30 30.52 22.47
CA LEU A 577 -31.46 30.37 21.02
C LEU A 577 -31.94 31.66 20.33
N VAL A 578 -32.82 32.43 21.00
CA VAL A 578 -33.24 33.74 20.48
C VAL A 578 -32.05 34.71 20.42
N GLU A 579 -31.20 34.74 21.44
CA GLU A 579 -30.00 35.59 21.43
C GLU A 579 -28.98 35.12 20.39
N LEU A 580 -28.76 33.80 20.25
CA LEU A 580 -27.93 33.22 19.19
C LEU A 580 -28.44 33.64 17.80
N GLY A 581 -29.75 33.67 17.59
CA GLY A 581 -30.35 34.14 16.34
C GLY A 581 -30.08 35.63 16.05
N ARG A 582 -30.09 36.49 17.09
CA ARG A 582 -29.72 37.90 16.97
C ARG A 582 -28.23 38.06 16.67
N TYR A 583 -27.38 37.30 17.35
CA TYR A 583 -25.94 37.26 17.10
C TYR A 583 -25.61 36.79 15.69
N ALA A 584 -26.23 35.72 15.21
CA ALA A 584 -26.07 35.22 13.84
C ALA A 584 -26.44 36.28 12.80
N LYS A 585 -27.49 37.08 13.06
CA LYS A 585 -27.84 38.23 12.21
C LYS A 585 -26.77 39.33 12.28
N LYS A 586 -26.31 39.67 13.48
CA LYS A 586 -25.25 40.67 13.70
C LYS A 586 -23.96 40.31 12.95
N LEU A 587 -23.58 39.04 12.91
CA LEU A 587 -22.43 38.58 12.13
C LEU A 587 -22.63 38.83 10.63
N ARG A 588 -23.78 38.44 10.08
CA ARG A 588 -24.10 38.64 8.65
C ARG A 588 -24.16 40.10 8.24
N ASP A 589 -24.66 40.95 9.13
CA ASP A 589 -24.79 42.40 8.88
C ASP A 589 -23.51 43.17 9.29
N GLY A 590 -22.51 42.47 9.83
CA GLY A 590 -21.28 43.03 10.38
C GLY A 590 -20.17 43.23 9.35
N PRO A 591 -18.96 43.66 9.79
CA PRO A 591 -17.81 43.73 8.90
C PRO A 591 -17.42 42.35 8.41
N GLY A 592 -17.16 42.22 7.11
CA GLY A 592 -16.70 41.00 6.47
C GLY A 592 -15.29 41.15 5.91
N ASP A 593 -14.70 40.01 5.59
CA ASP A 593 -13.50 39.88 4.77
C ASP A 593 -13.85 40.14 3.29
N GLY A 594 -12.92 40.74 2.54
CA GLY A 594 -13.12 41.09 1.13
C GLY A 594 -13.32 39.88 0.21
N THR A 595 -12.82 38.71 0.61
CA THR A 595 -12.92 37.46 -0.14
C THR A 595 -13.94 36.51 0.50
N LEU A 596 -13.90 36.32 1.82
CA LEU A 596 -14.73 35.31 2.52
C LEU A 596 -16.10 35.84 2.97
N GLY A 597 -16.35 37.14 2.84
CA GLY A 597 -17.54 37.79 3.38
C GLY A 597 -17.55 37.73 4.90
N THR A 598 -18.71 37.50 5.52
CA THR A 598 -18.86 37.55 6.98
C THR A 598 -18.76 36.17 7.64
N GLY A 599 -18.47 36.16 8.94
CA GLY A 599 -18.72 34.99 9.78
C GLY A 599 -20.21 34.61 9.84
N THR A 600 -20.49 33.36 10.20
CA THR A 600 -21.87 32.87 10.43
C THR A 600 -21.95 32.03 11.69
N ALA A 601 -23.14 31.94 12.28
CA ALA A 601 -23.42 31.08 13.43
C ALA A 601 -24.83 30.49 13.34
N HIS A 602 -25.01 29.25 13.82
CA HIS A 602 -26.33 28.63 13.98
C HIS A 602 -26.28 27.52 15.05
N ALA A 603 -27.44 27.13 15.59
CA ALA A 603 -27.57 25.93 16.41
C ALA A 603 -27.78 24.71 15.51
N SER A 604 -26.91 23.70 15.62
CA SER A 604 -26.97 22.48 14.82
C SER A 604 -27.71 21.35 15.53
N ILE A 605 -27.59 21.24 16.87
CA ILE A 605 -28.21 20.19 17.68
C ILE A 605 -28.77 20.80 18.97
N ILE A 606 -29.93 20.31 19.44
CA ILE A 606 -30.47 20.58 20.78
C ILE A 606 -31.04 19.29 21.40
N SER A 607 -30.77 19.05 22.67
CA SER A 607 -31.28 17.90 23.43
C SER A 607 -31.48 18.25 24.91
N GLY A 608 -32.63 17.93 25.49
CA GLY A 608 -32.91 18.17 26.90
C GLY A 608 -34.13 17.41 27.41
N GLY A 609 -34.16 17.16 28.72
CA GLY A 609 -35.21 16.40 29.41
C GLY A 609 -35.06 14.87 29.35
N GLU A 610 -35.65 14.20 30.34
CA GLU A 610 -35.59 12.73 30.48
C GLU A 610 -36.97 12.08 30.34
N GLU A 611 -38.04 12.74 30.82
CA GLU A 611 -39.42 12.27 30.73
C GLU A 611 -40.41 13.44 30.72
N ALA A 612 -41.66 13.18 30.33
CA ALA A 612 -42.69 14.21 30.19
C ALA A 612 -43.25 14.73 31.53
N ALA A 613 -43.09 13.96 32.62
CA ALA A 613 -43.70 14.26 33.91
C ALA A 613 -42.78 15.03 34.87
N SER A 614 -41.62 15.50 34.39
CA SER A 614 -40.62 16.18 35.21
C SER A 614 -40.08 17.43 34.51
N TYR A 615 -39.75 18.45 35.31
CA TYR A 615 -38.99 19.62 34.84
C TYR A 615 -37.56 19.19 34.46
N PRO A 616 -37.03 19.59 33.30
CA PRO A 616 -35.71 19.19 32.83
C PRO A 616 -34.62 19.93 33.61
N ALA A 617 -33.69 19.20 34.21
CA ALA A 617 -32.53 19.78 34.92
C ALA A 617 -31.43 20.28 33.97
N GLU A 618 -31.39 19.80 32.73
CA GLU A 618 -30.36 20.16 31.75
C GLU A 618 -30.95 20.18 30.33
N CYS A 619 -30.42 21.10 29.51
CA CYS A 619 -30.58 21.12 28.07
C CYS A 619 -29.24 21.51 27.43
N THR A 620 -28.77 20.70 26.46
CA THR A 620 -27.52 20.93 25.74
C THR A 620 -27.81 21.38 24.30
N ILE A 621 -27.12 22.43 23.86
CA ILE A 621 -27.13 22.94 22.49
C ILE A 621 -25.72 22.81 21.91
N ILE A 622 -25.60 22.35 20.66
CA ILE A 622 -24.38 22.49 19.87
C ILE A 622 -24.61 23.60 18.84
N ALA A 623 -23.73 24.60 18.82
CA ALA A 623 -23.71 25.65 17.82
C ALA A 623 -22.47 25.54 16.93
N GLU A 624 -22.63 25.72 15.62
CA GLU A 624 -21.50 25.90 14.70
C GLU A 624 -21.28 27.40 14.47
N ARG A 625 -20.02 27.84 14.55
CA ARG A 625 -19.57 29.20 14.25
C ARG A 625 -18.48 29.16 13.18
N ARG A 626 -18.75 29.69 11.98
CA ARG A 626 -17.82 29.77 10.83
C ARG A 626 -17.01 31.05 10.85
N THR A 627 -15.69 30.97 11.04
CA THR A 627 -14.83 32.13 11.21
C THR A 627 -14.19 32.64 9.91
N ILE A 628 -13.82 33.91 9.90
CA ILE A 628 -13.00 34.55 8.86
C ILE A 628 -11.64 34.98 9.44
N THR A 629 -10.70 35.35 8.56
CA THR A 629 -9.34 35.72 8.94
C THR A 629 -9.31 36.75 10.08
N GLY A 630 -8.56 36.45 11.13
CA GLY A 630 -8.39 37.31 12.31
C GLY A 630 -9.34 37.02 13.48
N GLU A 631 -10.34 36.15 13.32
CA GLU A 631 -11.19 35.68 14.41
C GLU A 631 -10.57 34.47 15.13
N SER A 632 -10.35 34.56 16.44
CA SER A 632 -9.73 33.49 17.25
C SER A 632 -10.73 32.81 18.20
N ASP A 633 -10.36 31.62 18.70
CA ASP A 633 -11.17 30.86 19.67
C ASP A 633 -11.46 31.67 20.95
N GLU A 634 -10.51 32.52 21.39
CA GLU A 634 -10.71 33.39 22.55
C GLU A 634 -11.79 34.44 22.29
N VAL A 635 -11.82 35.00 21.09
CA VAL A 635 -12.87 35.96 20.68
C VAL A 635 -14.22 35.26 20.66
N ILE A 636 -14.30 34.08 20.05
CA ILE A 636 -15.54 33.31 19.97
C ILE A 636 -16.04 32.96 21.37
N LYS A 637 -15.14 32.47 22.25
CA LYS A 637 -15.51 32.17 23.64
C LYS A 637 -16.11 33.41 24.32
N GLN A 638 -15.49 34.57 24.17
CA GLN A 638 -15.99 35.81 24.75
C GLN A 638 -17.36 36.20 24.18
N GLU A 639 -17.59 36.02 22.87
CA GLU A 639 -18.89 36.30 22.25
C GLU A 639 -20.01 35.43 22.82
N PHE A 640 -19.74 34.15 23.06
CA PHE A 640 -20.70 33.23 23.69
C PHE A 640 -20.91 33.53 25.17
N ASP A 641 -19.86 33.87 25.91
CA ASP A 641 -19.95 34.30 27.31
C ASP A 641 -20.76 35.60 27.44
N ASP A 642 -20.60 36.54 26.50
CA ASP A 642 -21.36 37.79 26.44
C ASP A 642 -22.85 37.54 26.15
N MET A 643 -23.16 36.61 25.23
CA MET A 643 -24.53 36.19 24.97
C MET A 643 -25.18 35.58 26.22
N ILE A 644 -24.48 34.65 26.90
CA ILE A 644 -24.93 34.05 28.16
C ILE A 644 -25.16 35.15 29.20
N GLY A 645 -24.18 36.03 29.41
CA GLY A 645 -24.26 37.12 30.38
C GLY A 645 -25.39 38.10 30.10
N LYS A 646 -25.78 38.30 28.84
CA LYS A 646 -26.94 39.11 28.47
C LYS A 646 -28.24 38.42 28.84
N VAL A 647 -28.39 37.12 28.52
CA VAL A 647 -29.60 36.35 28.87
C VAL A 647 -29.74 36.23 30.38
N THR A 648 -28.66 36.00 31.14
CA THR A 648 -28.67 35.97 32.62
C THR A 648 -29.19 37.28 33.24
N LYS A 649 -28.98 38.44 32.60
CA LYS A 649 -29.51 39.72 33.08
C LYS A 649 -31.01 39.90 32.82
N GLU A 650 -31.53 39.28 31.76
CA GLU A 650 -32.92 39.43 31.32
C GLU A 650 -33.85 38.38 31.93
N ILE A 651 -33.35 37.16 32.18
CA ILE A 651 -34.14 36.00 32.58
C ILE A 651 -33.74 35.54 34.00
N PRO A 652 -34.64 35.63 34.99
CA PRO A 652 -34.41 35.08 36.32
C PRO A 652 -34.05 33.60 36.29
N ASP A 653 -33.15 33.17 37.17
CA ASP A 653 -32.69 31.79 37.34
C ASP A 653 -32.03 31.15 36.09
N PHE A 654 -31.76 31.91 35.03
CA PHE A 654 -31.02 31.43 33.86
C PHE A 654 -29.54 31.21 34.22
N LYS A 655 -29.07 29.98 34.03
CA LYS A 655 -27.67 29.59 34.20
C LYS A 655 -27.24 28.74 33.02
N ALA A 656 -26.12 29.09 32.41
CA ALA A 656 -25.52 28.32 31.32
C ALA A 656 -24.00 28.45 31.32
N GLU A 657 -23.32 27.52 30.66
CA GLU A 657 -21.90 27.61 30.31
C GLU A 657 -21.70 27.26 28.83
N ALA A 658 -20.69 27.87 28.21
CA ALA A 658 -20.27 27.58 26.84
C ALA A 658 -18.84 27.03 26.81
N LYS A 659 -18.61 26.03 25.96
CA LYS A 659 -17.31 25.40 25.76
C LYS A 659 -17.09 25.12 24.27
N ILE A 660 -15.97 25.59 23.73
CA ILE A 660 -15.52 25.16 22.41
C ILE A 660 -15.06 23.70 22.52
N VAL A 661 -15.73 22.81 21.80
CA VAL A 661 -15.45 21.37 21.81
C VAL A 661 -14.64 20.92 20.60
N PHE A 662 -14.62 21.72 19.54
CA PHE A 662 -13.83 21.49 18.33
C PHE A 662 -13.60 22.82 17.61
N SER A 663 -12.40 23.05 17.07
CA SER A 663 -12.08 24.26 16.30
C SER A 663 -11.09 24.00 15.19
N ARG A 664 -11.25 24.75 14.09
CA ARG A 664 -10.44 24.75 12.89
C ARG A 664 -10.30 26.19 12.38
N PRO A 665 -9.06 26.72 12.24
CA PRO A 665 -8.87 28.12 11.93
C PRO A 665 -9.16 28.42 10.44
N PRO A 666 -9.47 29.69 10.12
CA PRO A 666 -9.49 30.17 8.73
C PRO A 666 -8.07 30.22 8.17
N GLN A 667 -7.96 30.32 6.85
CA GLN A 667 -6.69 30.44 6.15
C GLN A 667 -6.74 31.55 5.10
N LEU A 668 -5.60 32.24 4.90
CA LEU A 668 -5.42 33.26 3.88
C LEU A 668 -3.98 33.24 3.36
N THR A 669 -3.83 33.10 2.04
CA THR A 669 -2.62 33.38 1.28
C THR A 669 -2.82 34.68 0.51
N PRO A 670 -1.94 35.70 0.62
CA PRO A 670 -2.11 36.95 -0.11
C PRO A 670 -2.17 36.74 -1.63
N ILE A 671 -3.02 37.52 -2.31
CA ILE A 671 -3.16 37.47 -3.77
C ILE A 671 -1.85 37.85 -4.46
N ASP A 672 -1.11 38.82 -3.91
CA ASP A 672 0.17 39.29 -4.41
C ASP A 672 1.37 38.42 -3.97
N HIS A 673 1.14 37.32 -3.23
CA HIS A 673 2.19 36.39 -2.87
C HIS A 673 2.81 35.77 -4.15
N PRO A 674 4.15 35.63 -4.24
CA PRO A 674 4.80 35.11 -5.45
C PRO A 674 4.30 33.75 -5.91
N PHE A 675 3.93 32.87 -4.97
CA PHE A 675 3.33 31.57 -5.31
C PHE A 675 1.93 31.70 -5.91
N THR A 676 1.07 32.57 -5.36
CA THR A 676 -0.27 32.84 -5.91
C THR A 676 -0.21 33.39 -7.32
N GLN A 677 0.72 34.32 -7.58
CA GLN A 677 0.93 34.89 -8.91
C GLN A 677 1.43 33.85 -9.91
N LEU A 678 2.38 32.98 -9.50
CA LEU A 678 2.87 31.88 -10.33
C LEU A 678 1.74 30.91 -10.71
N VAL A 679 0.95 30.47 -9.72
CA VAL A 679 -0.16 29.55 -9.94
C VAL A 679 -1.22 30.21 -10.84
N SER A 680 -1.58 31.47 -10.58
CA SER A 680 -2.55 32.21 -11.40
C SER A 680 -2.13 32.32 -12.86
N GLY A 681 -0.85 32.60 -13.12
CA GLY A 681 -0.32 32.64 -14.49
C GLY A 681 -0.44 31.29 -15.21
N ILE A 682 -0.03 30.20 -14.55
CA ILE A 682 -0.08 28.85 -15.13
C ILE A 682 -1.52 28.38 -15.35
N VAL A 683 -2.41 28.61 -14.38
CA VAL A 683 -3.83 28.28 -14.52
C VAL A 683 -4.45 29.05 -15.68
N GLY A 684 -4.14 30.35 -15.82
CA GLY A 684 -4.62 31.14 -16.95
C GLY A 684 -4.17 30.58 -18.32
N GLU A 685 -2.91 30.17 -18.44
CA GLU A 685 -2.38 29.52 -19.64
C GLU A 685 -3.09 28.19 -19.95
N VAL A 686 -3.31 27.35 -18.94
CA VAL A 686 -3.96 26.05 -19.09
C VAL A 686 -5.43 26.19 -19.50
N LEU A 687 -6.13 27.18 -18.95
CA LEU A 687 -7.54 27.43 -19.24
C LEU A 687 -7.75 28.31 -20.48
N GLY A 688 -6.69 28.92 -21.02
CA GLY A 688 -6.75 29.82 -22.18
C GLY A 688 -7.39 31.18 -21.88
N GLY A 689 -7.29 31.66 -20.64
CA GLY A 689 -7.92 32.91 -20.17
C GLY A 689 -7.27 33.45 -18.89
N GLU A 690 -7.90 34.45 -18.26
CA GLU A 690 -7.47 34.89 -16.92
C GLU A 690 -7.96 33.89 -15.86
N ALA A 691 -7.10 33.53 -14.90
CA ALA A 691 -7.49 32.67 -13.80
C ALA A 691 -8.41 33.40 -12.82
N THR A 692 -9.49 32.74 -12.40
CA THR A 692 -10.36 33.26 -11.33
C THR A 692 -9.74 32.96 -9.98
N VAL A 693 -9.59 34.01 -9.15
CA VAL A 693 -9.14 33.88 -7.76
C VAL A 693 -10.32 34.20 -6.84
N ALA A 694 -10.64 33.27 -5.95
CA ALA A 694 -11.82 33.33 -5.08
C ALA A 694 -11.51 32.87 -3.65
N GLY A 695 -12.53 32.83 -2.79
CA GLY A 695 -12.43 32.28 -1.44
C GLY A 695 -13.39 31.12 -1.25
N ALA A 696 -12.92 30.06 -0.60
CA ALA A 696 -13.74 28.92 -0.26
C ALA A 696 -14.55 29.18 1.03
N LEU A 697 -15.86 28.91 0.98
CA LEU A 697 -16.73 29.06 2.14
C LEU A 697 -16.68 27.84 3.09
N PHE A 698 -16.13 26.72 2.63
CA PHE A 698 -15.87 25.51 3.40
C PHE A 698 -14.45 25.55 3.99
N TRP A 699 -14.15 24.61 4.89
CA TRP A 699 -12.83 24.46 5.50
C TRP A 699 -12.04 23.35 4.79
N THR A 700 -10.72 23.44 4.77
CA THR A 700 -9.83 22.40 4.20
C THR A 700 -8.49 22.33 4.94
N ASP A 701 -7.71 21.31 4.61
CA ASP A 701 -6.34 21.08 5.12
C ASP A 701 -5.33 22.21 4.85
N CYS A 702 -5.63 23.19 3.98
CA CYS A 702 -4.81 24.38 3.78
C CYS A 702 -4.47 25.09 5.10
N ALA A 703 -5.41 25.14 6.05
CA ALA A 703 -5.17 25.74 7.36
C ALA A 703 -4.07 25.03 8.15
N LEU A 704 -4.04 23.68 8.13
CA LEU A 704 -3.03 22.88 8.84
C LEU A 704 -1.65 23.08 8.22
N LEU A 705 -1.58 23.13 6.89
CA LEU A 705 -0.33 23.40 6.15
C LEU A 705 0.20 24.81 6.46
N SER A 706 -0.68 25.81 6.49
CA SER A 706 -0.31 27.19 6.78
C SER A 706 0.21 27.38 8.21
N GLN A 707 -0.31 26.65 9.19
CA GLN A 707 0.18 26.69 10.58
C GLN A 707 1.63 26.21 10.71
N GLU A 708 2.07 25.34 9.81
CA GLU A 708 3.44 24.82 9.72
C GLU A 708 4.34 25.64 8.79
N GLY A 709 3.88 26.83 8.34
CA GLY A 709 4.65 27.74 7.49
C GLY A 709 4.71 27.35 6.01
N ILE A 710 3.92 26.36 5.57
CA ILE A 710 3.81 25.97 4.17
C ILE A 710 2.79 26.90 3.50
N VAL A 711 3.13 27.53 2.36
CA VAL A 711 2.22 28.43 1.65
C VAL A 711 1.18 27.63 0.86
N PRO A 712 -0.11 27.59 1.22
CA PRO A 712 -1.08 26.75 0.55
C PRO A 712 -2.00 27.53 -0.40
N LEU A 713 -2.52 26.86 -1.42
CA LEU A 713 -3.64 27.30 -2.26
C LEU A 713 -4.55 26.09 -2.52
N LEU A 714 -5.85 26.33 -2.72
CA LEU A 714 -6.73 25.28 -3.24
C LEU A 714 -6.93 25.50 -4.73
N TRP A 715 -6.80 24.42 -5.51
CA TRP A 715 -7.14 24.44 -6.92
C TRP A 715 -7.35 23.03 -7.44
N GLY A 716 -8.52 22.75 -8.00
CA GLY A 716 -8.82 21.42 -8.51
C GLY A 716 -10.04 21.34 -9.42
N PRO A 717 -10.53 20.12 -9.69
CA PRO A 717 -11.46 19.85 -10.79
C PRO A 717 -12.84 20.50 -10.64
N ARG A 718 -13.60 20.53 -11.74
CA ARG A 718 -15.01 20.92 -11.77
C ARG A 718 -15.88 19.71 -11.48
N GLY A 719 -16.78 19.83 -10.51
CA GLY A 719 -17.75 18.79 -10.19
C GLY A 719 -18.96 19.33 -9.44
N GLU A 720 -19.98 18.49 -9.30
CA GLU A 720 -21.20 18.82 -8.54
C GLU A 720 -21.62 17.64 -7.66
N GLY A 721 -22.47 17.94 -6.68
CA GLY A 721 -23.12 16.91 -5.87
C GLY A 721 -22.26 16.39 -4.72
N LEU A 722 -21.32 17.20 -4.22
CA LEU A 722 -20.52 16.87 -3.04
C LEU A 722 -21.45 16.46 -1.89
N HIS A 723 -21.18 15.29 -1.28
CA HIS A 723 -21.98 14.69 -0.20
C HIS A 723 -23.45 14.38 -0.55
N SER A 724 -23.83 14.48 -1.82
CA SER A 724 -25.22 14.37 -2.27
C SER A 724 -25.56 12.95 -2.75
N LYS A 725 -26.81 12.72 -3.19
CA LYS A 725 -27.28 11.42 -3.69
C LYS A 725 -26.69 11.02 -5.05
N GLU A 726 -26.07 11.98 -5.72
CA GLU A 726 -25.37 11.83 -6.99
C GLU A 726 -24.16 12.76 -6.93
N GLU A 727 -23.03 12.31 -7.43
CA GLU A 727 -21.79 13.08 -7.43
C GLU A 727 -21.03 12.77 -8.72
N TRP A 728 -20.56 13.82 -9.39
CA TRP A 728 -19.80 13.70 -10.62
C TRP A 728 -18.72 14.77 -10.77
N VAL A 729 -17.69 14.43 -11.53
CA VAL A 729 -16.61 15.34 -11.95
C VAL A 729 -16.54 15.44 -13.47
N ASP A 730 -16.30 16.63 -14.00
CA ASP A 730 -16.08 16.88 -15.42
C ASP A 730 -14.73 16.30 -15.87
N VAL A 731 -14.76 15.41 -16.86
CA VAL A 731 -13.57 14.68 -17.32
C VAL A 731 -12.47 15.61 -17.84
N SER A 732 -12.83 16.68 -18.56
CA SER A 732 -11.85 17.61 -19.13
C SER A 732 -11.15 18.43 -18.04
N SER A 733 -11.86 18.76 -16.97
CA SER A 733 -11.30 19.49 -15.83
C SER A 733 -10.23 18.68 -15.09
N ILE A 734 -10.34 17.34 -15.04
CA ILE A 734 -9.31 16.47 -14.46
C ILE A 734 -8.00 16.60 -15.25
N GLU A 735 -8.09 16.59 -16.58
CA GLU A 735 -6.93 16.72 -17.47
C GLU A 735 -6.28 18.10 -17.35
N GLN A 736 -7.09 19.15 -17.30
CA GLN A 736 -6.63 20.54 -17.11
C GLN A 736 -5.88 20.70 -15.78
N VAL A 737 -6.45 20.21 -14.68
CA VAL A 737 -5.80 20.26 -13.37
C VAL A 737 -4.49 19.47 -13.39
N THR A 738 -4.47 18.30 -14.03
CA THR A 738 -3.24 17.50 -14.15
C THR A 738 -2.13 18.23 -14.90
N ASP A 739 -2.46 18.91 -16.01
CA ASP A 739 -1.49 19.73 -16.76
C ASP A 739 -1.00 20.90 -15.91
N GLY A 740 -1.90 21.64 -15.27
CA GLY A 740 -1.52 22.76 -14.42
C GLY A 740 -0.67 22.35 -13.23
N LEU A 741 -1.02 21.29 -12.50
CA LEU A 741 -0.20 20.78 -11.39
C LEU A 741 1.20 20.35 -11.88
N THR A 742 1.28 19.73 -13.06
CA THR A 742 2.57 19.37 -13.69
C THR A 742 3.41 20.62 -14.00
N ARG A 743 2.80 21.67 -14.57
CA ARG A 743 3.48 22.93 -14.91
C ARG A 743 3.87 23.74 -13.66
N ILE A 744 3.03 23.77 -12.64
CA ILE A 744 3.32 24.42 -11.36
C ILE A 744 4.55 23.76 -10.74
N ALA A 745 4.59 22.42 -10.67
CA ALA A 745 5.75 21.68 -10.23
C ALA A 745 6.99 22.00 -11.09
N ALA A 746 6.83 22.00 -12.42
CA ALA A 746 7.91 22.26 -13.35
C ALA A 746 8.52 23.66 -13.22
N GLU A 747 7.75 24.68 -12.87
CA GLU A 747 8.21 26.07 -12.71
C GLU A 747 8.68 26.39 -11.29
N PHE A 748 7.95 25.93 -10.28
CA PHE A 748 8.24 26.25 -8.88
C PHE A 748 9.47 25.51 -8.35
N CYS A 749 9.68 24.26 -8.80
CA CYS A 749 10.75 23.38 -8.30
C CYS A 749 12.03 23.39 -9.17
N LYS A 750 12.17 24.35 -10.09
CA LYS A 750 13.30 24.45 -11.03
C LYS A 750 14.68 24.49 -10.39
#